data_AF-A0A7X8LNZ5-F1
#
_entry.id   AF-A0A7X8LNZ5-F1
#
_cell.length_a   1.000
_cell.length_b   1.000
_cell.length_c   1.000
_cell.angle_alpha   90.00
_cell.angle_beta   90.00
_cell.angle_gamma   90.00
#
_symmetry.space_group_name_H-M   'P 1'
#
loop_
_entity.id
_entity.type
_entity.pdbx_description
1 polymer ?
#
loop_
_entity_poly.entity_id
_entity_poly.type
_entity_poly.pdbx_seq_one_letter_code
_entity_poly.pdbx_strand_id
1 'polypeptide(L)'
;MEQIEVYPFQRIKETPGQRWLAKKGQLLKVLRRAMLKWMPHGVNLSQVGKSLLRMEVLILCLMSFVMARAALLGELLPFMFAFLAAYSRKQPVVGMAMGLAACIGLINQSVSIGLAANIASVFLLISIINYSKLPADKYWWGIPFVCTATVFLVKSLFLLKMGMSFYGEMVIIFESLMAGILSFVFIVSSDTVKKKKKLNSFAFEDIAAFLILGIGVVIGLDGFQWAGLSISSILCRLGILTAAWFWGAGQATMVGVMVGMIPSISSSIFGLTLGLYTVSGLLAGLFRTLGRLGIVIGFMLGTMGFSLFIPETQATVLGIWETAIACLIFFLLPEYLNQSIKKIPALSLVANAEGKIPQAAECIRDEARERLRGVARVFNEIASTLHPYEPPNCLKKEEACLNYLYQEIAGSICYNCLHYQKCWEKYAYKTSKELLELFTMAERMGSIVYEKCPSEFRRGCLYSRDIVTLINYLYASLRLNNYWKNRLDESCGMISRQVRGLSRVIEKLADDYDDRTVIDYALKEKIKKSMKKMEFKFREIIPIRKADEQLYIKMIMGSCTDGEYCVNQVAPAVSAVLGEKFEVTERNCPCLMGKGNCEFTLNRACTYRVSTGVAQVGKEKVSGDSYTIATLQDCRELIALSDGMGVGEEASNQSRSAIRMLESLLEAGFDKTVALDTINSTLLLKSTREDFATLDIAMIDLYTAEVDFIKTGSVPTFVKRGGKVEIISASSLPVGIIETIDVYSDKRRLAARDLLVMISDGVLDFSSNKDEDNTAWIQELLKMADSVDPQLIAEMIINRALSRCQGKPNDDMTVICCYLDLNLPDYH
;
A
#
# COMPACT_ATOMS: atom_id res chain seq x y z
N MET A 1 -19.77 75.37 65.47
CA MET A 1 -20.75 76.14 66.24
C MET A 1 -22.02 75.32 66.30
N GLU A 2 -22.74 75.40 67.43
CA GLU A 2 -24.18 75.14 67.57
C GLU A 2 -24.65 73.68 67.43
N GLN A 3 -25.03 73.02 68.53
CA GLN A 3 -26.30 73.12 69.28
C GLN A 3 -27.49 72.52 68.51
N ILE A 4 -27.90 71.29 68.90
CA ILE A 4 -29.03 70.98 69.79
C ILE A 4 -30.38 71.15 69.06
N GLU A 5 -31.07 70.02 68.84
CA GLU A 5 -32.44 69.71 69.32
C GLU A 5 -32.70 68.22 68.99
N VAL A 6 -32.97 67.26 69.90
CA VAL A 6 -33.95 67.11 71.00
C VAL A 6 -35.19 66.30 70.57
N TYR A 7 -35.26 65.08 71.14
CA TYR A 7 -36.45 64.33 71.64
C TYR A 7 -37.44 63.65 70.63
N PRO A 8 -38.34 62.73 71.07
CA PRO A 8 -38.14 61.50 71.90
C PRO A 8 -39.05 60.31 71.46
N PHE A 9 -38.92 59.10 72.04
CA PHE A 9 -40.01 58.31 72.71
C PHE A 9 -39.67 56.84 73.07
N GLN A 10 -40.03 56.49 74.31
CA GLN A 10 -40.61 55.24 74.87
C GLN A 10 -39.95 53.84 74.89
N ARG A 11 -39.66 53.43 76.15
CA ARG A 11 -40.14 52.28 76.96
C ARG A 11 -40.02 50.79 76.51
N ILE A 12 -39.40 50.03 77.45
CA ILE A 12 -39.71 48.66 77.95
C ILE A 12 -39.30 47.45 77.06
N LYS A 13 -38.40 46.59 77.59
CA LYS A 13 -38.55 45.15 77.98
C LYS A 13 -37.19 44.43 77.88
N GLU A 14 -36.78 43.77 78.97
CA GLU A 14 -35.63 42.85 79.01
C GLU A 14 -36.08 41.40 78.85
N THR A 15 -35.34 40.60 78.07
CA THR A 15 -35.25 39.11 78.09
C THR A 15 -34.32 38.64 76.95
N PRO A 16 -33.72 37.43 76.97
CA PRO A 16 -33.04 36.69 78.02
C PRO A 16 -31.58 36.38 77.59
N GLY A 17 -30.60 37.20 78.00
CA GLY A 17 -29.24 37.18 77.42
C GLY A 17 -28.14 36.43 78.19
N GLN A 18 -28.41 35.89 79.38
CA GLN A 18 -27.33 35.39 80.26
C GLN A 18 -27.06 33.87 80.18
N ARG A 19 -27.81 33.09 79.39
CA ARG A 19 -27.52 31.66 79.16
C ARG A 19 -26.55 31.37 78.00
N TRP A 20 -26.16 32.37 77.22
CA TRP A 20 -25.38 32.16 75.98
C TRP A 20 -23.86 32.28 76.18
N LEU A 21 -23.40 33.06 77.16
CA LEU A 21 -21.97 33.28 77.42
C LEU A 21 -21.28 32.10 78.13
N ALA A 22 -22.01 31.33 78.94
CA ALA A 22 -21.48 30.10 79.55
C ALA A 22 -21.32 28.93 78.54
N LYS A 23 -22.18 28.87 77.51
CA LYS A 23 -22.11 27.85 76.44
C LYS A 23 -20.96 28.08 75.47
N LYS A 24 -20.55 29.34 75.22
CA LYS A 24 -19.46 29.68 74.29
C LYS A 24 -18.10 29.15 74.76
N GLY A 25 -17.84 29.19 76.07
CA GLY A 25 -16.58 28.68 76.67
C GLY A 25 -16.43 27.15 76.60
N GLN A 26 -17.52 26.40 76.75
CA GLN A 26 -17.54 24.94 76.60
C GLN A 26 -17.51 24.52 75.12
N LEU A 27 -18.25 25.21 74.23
CA LEU A 27 -18.21 24.95 72.78
C LEU A 27 -16.85 25.26 72.16
N LEU A 28 -16.18 26.35 72.55
CA LEU A 28 -14.81 26.65 72.08
C LEU A 28 -13.78 25.63 72.60
N LYS A 29 -13.92 25.11 73.82
CA LYS A 29 -13.04 24.03 74.31
C LYS A 29 -13.31 22.68 73.63
N VAL A 30 -14.56 22.37 73.29
CA VAL A 30 -14.93 21.17 72.53
C VAL A 30 -14.50 21.28 71.06
N LEU A 31 -14.71 22.44 70.41
CA LEU A 31 -14.21 22.72 69.05
C LEU A 31 -12.68 22.73 68.98
N ARG A 32 -11.99 23.30 69.97
CA ARG A 32 -10.51 23.31 70.00
C ARG A 32 -9.94 21.92 70.29
N ARG A 33 -10.62 21.08 71.09
CA ARG A 33 -10.26 19.65 71.28
C ARG A 33 -10.61 18.77 70.08
N ALA A 34 -11.69 19.07 69.34
CA ALA A 34 -12.05 18.40 68.11
C ALA A 34 -11.10 18.77 66.95
N MET A 35 -10.70 20.04 66.87
CA MET A 35 -9.77 20.56 65.87
C MET A 35 -8.31 20.13 66.15
N LEU A 36 -7.89 20.01 67.43
CA LEU A 36 -6.58 19.41 67.78
C LEU A 36 -6.51 17.88 67.56
N LYS A 37 -7.66 17.19 67.47
CA LYS A 37 -7.72 15.77 67.07
C LYS A 37 -7.68 15.56 65.56
N TRP A 38 -7.93 16.61 64.76
CA TRP A 38 -7.93 16.59 63.30
C TRP A 38 -6.59 17.01 62.66
N MET A 39 -5.60 17.41 63.46
CA MET A 39 -4.21 17.50 63.03
C MET A 39 -3.46 16.25 63.48
N PRO A 40 -2.77 15.52 62.57
CA PRO A 40 -1.87 14.46 63.00
C PRO A 40 -0.81 15.07 63.93
N HIS A 41 -0.63 14.48 65.12
CA HIS A 41 0.41 14.89 66.04
C HIS A 41 1.77 14.81 65.34
N GLY A 42 2.50 15.92 65.27
CA GLY A 42 3.88 15.97 64.78
C GLY A 42 4.13 16.67 63.44
N VAL A 43 3.28 17.61 63.01
CA VAL A 43 3.53 18.36 61.76
C VAL A 43 4.21 19.70 62.06
N ASN A 44 5.50 19.82 61.74
CA ASN A 44 6.25 21.08 61.77
C ASN A 44 5.64 22.09 60.76
N LEU A 45 5.13 23.22 61.25
CA LEU A 45 4.53 24.28 60.41
C LEU A 45 5.49 24.80 59.32
N SER A 46 6.80 24.82 59.60
CA SER A 46 7.83 25.25 58.65
C SER A 46 8.08 24.25 57.52
N GLN A 47 7.86 22.94 57.76
CA GLN A 47 7.97 21.90 56.73
C GLN A 47 6.71 21.85 55.83
N VAL A 48 5.54 22.16 56.38
CA VAL A 48 4.28 22.29 55.61
C VAL A 48 4.33 23.48 54.65
N GLY A 49 4.83 24.63 55.12
CA GLY A 49 5.05 25.80 54.26
C GLY A 49 5.97 25.50 53.08
N LYS A 50 7.08 24.77 53.32
CA LYS A 50 8.02 24.36 52.26
C LYS A 50 7.45 23.29 51.31
N SER A 51 6.53 22.42 51.76
CA SER A 51 5.87 21.46 50.85
C SER A 51 4.79 22.11 50.00
N LEU A 52 4.09 23.12 50.52
CA LEU A 52 3.07 23.89 49.81
C LEU A 52 3.66 24.79 48.71
N LEU A 53 4.88 25.31 48.92
CA LEU A 53 5.60 26.16 47.95
C LEU A 53 6.29 25.38 46.81
N ARG A 54 6.11 24.06 46.72
CA ARG A 54 6.60 23.31 45.55
C ARG A 54 5.79 23.71 44.32
N MET A 55 6.48 24.00 43.21
CA MET A 55 5.86 24.34 41.93
C MET A 55 4.83 23.30 41.46
N GLU A 56 5.07 22.01 41.70
CA GLU A 56 4.13 20.93 41.40
C GLU A 56 2.80 21.08 42.16
N VAL A 57 2.83 21.47 43.44
CA VAL A 57 1.64 21.65 44.28
C VAL A 57 0.89 22.92 43.90
N LEU A 58 1.61 24.00 43.58
CA LEU A 58 1.01 25.24 43.08
C LEU A 58 0.25 25.03 41.77
N ILE A 59 0.81 24.25 40.83
CA ILE A 59 0.14 23.89 39.58
C ILE A 59 -1.13 23.07 39.86
N LEU A 60 -1.08 22.09 40.77
CA LEU A 60 -2.26 21.29 41.14
C LEU A 60 -3.34 22.14 41.82
N CYS A 61 -2.97 23.09 42.68
CA CYS A 61 -3.92 24.03 43.29
C CYS A 61 -4.57 24.96 42.25
N LEU A 62 -3.78 25.49 41.30
CA LEU A 62 -4.30 26.31 40.20
C LEU A 62 -5.28 25.52 39.33
N MET A 63 -4.92 24.29 38.95
CA MET A 63 -5.81 23.41 38.18
C MET A 63 -7.08 23.07 38.97
N SER A 64 -6.97 22.84 40.28
CA SER A 64 -8.13 22.59 41.14
C SER A 64 -9.07 23.80 41.24
N PHE A 65 -8.53 25.02 41.24
CA PHE A 65 -9.31 26.26 41.18
C PHE A 65 -10.06 26.41 39.85
N VAL A 66 -9.38 26.14 38.72
CA VAL A 66 -10.00 26.20 37.39
C VAL A 66 -11.07 25.12 37.23
N MET A 67 -10.80 23.89 37.64
CA MET A 67 -11.75 22.77 37.56
C MET A 67 -12.99 22.98 38.43
N ALA A 68 -12.87 23.72 39.54
CA ALA A 68 -14.00 24.10 40.38
C ALA A 68 -14.97 25.07 39.70
N ARG A 69 -14.56 25.75 38.63
CA ARG A 69 -15.40 26.65 37.83
C ARG A 69 -16.01 25.98 36.60
N ALA A 70 -15.59 24.76 36.26
CA ALA A 70 -16.00 24.05 35.05
C ALA A 70 -17.44 23.50 35.20
N ALA A 71 -18.43 24.39 35.07
CA ALA A 71 -19.85 24.05 35.12
C ALA A 71 -20.35 23.58 33.75
N LEU A 72 -20.98 22.40 33.73
CA LEU A 72 -21.74 21.90 32.58
C LEU A 72 -23.20 22.32 32.75
N LEU A 73 -23.82 22.82 31.68
CA LEU A 73 -25.23 23.24 31.65
C LEU A 73 -25.58 24.28 32.74
N GLY A 74 -24.60 25.05 33.22
CA GLY A 74 -24.78 26.08 34.26
C GLY A 74 -24.88 25.58 35.71
N GLU A 75 -25.15 24.29 35.95
CA GLU A 75 -25.43 23.76 37.30
C GLU A 75 -24.56 22.55 37.73
N LEU A 76 -24.03 21.75 36.79
CA LEU A 76 -23.32 20.50 37.10
C LEU A 76 -21.81 20.72 37.21
N LEU A 77 -21.17 20.31 38.32
CA LEU A 77 -19.73 20.52 38.58
C LEU A 77 -18.92 19.20 38.75
N PRO A 78 -18.94 18.26 37.78
CA PRO A 78 -18.33 16.94 37.97
C PRO A 78 -16.78 16.95 37.91
N PHE A 79 -16.17 17.90 37.19
CA PHE A 79 -14.71 17.95 36.98
C PHE A 79 -13.93 18.19 38.28
N MET A 80 -14.46 19.04 39.16
CA MET A 80 -13.85 19.36 40.45
C MET A 80 -13.68 18.11 41.32
N PHE A 81 -14.77 17.36 41.52
CA PHE A 81 -14.77 16.16 42.36
C PHE A 81 -13.89 15.06 41.76
N ALA A 82 -13.96 14.88 40.44
CA ALA A 82 -13.11 13.92 39.72
C ALA A 82 -11.61 14.23 39.86
N PHE A 83 -11.22 15.51 39.69
CA PHE A 83 -9.83 15.94 39.79
C PHE A 83 -9.28 15.79 41.20
N LEU A 84 -10.06 16.19 42.21
CA LEU A 84 -9.72 16.00 43.62
C LEU A 84 -9.59 14.51 43.96
N ALA A 85 -10.48 13.66 43.47
CA ALA A 85 -10.44 12.23 43.74
C ALA A 85 -9.17 11.54 43.21
N ALA A 86 -8.71 11.93 42.02
CA ALA A 86 -7.52 11.35 41.40
C ALA A 86 -6.20 11.89 41.99
N TYR A 87 -6.09 13.21 42.20
CA TYR A 87 -4.82 13.87 42.54
C TYR A 87 -4.56 14.02 44.05
N SER A 88 -5.59 14.02 44.91
CA SER A 88 -5.40 14.17 46.38
C SER A 88 -4.94 12.88 47.09
N ARG A 89 -4.83 11.76 46.37
CA ARG A 89 -4.54 10.42 46.91
C ARG A 89 -3.20 10.34 47.65
N LYS A 90 -3.23 9.84 48.90
CA LYS A 90 -2.05 9.56 49.77
C LYS A 90 -1.23 10.82 50.09
N GLN A 91 -1.80 12.01 49.92
CA GLN A 91 -1.14 13.29 50.19
C GLN A 91 -2.13 14.23 50.90
N PRO A 92 -2.36 14.08 52.22
CA PRO A 92 -3.42 14.82 52.92
C PRO A 92 -3.20 16.34 52.92
N VAL A 93 -1.94 16.79 53.02
CA VAL A 93 -1.59 18.22 52.98
C VAL A 93 -1.85 18.84 51.61
N VAL A 94 -1.49 18.14 50.52
CA VAL A 94 -1.73 18.58 49.13
C VAL A 94 -3.21 18.55 48.81
N GLY A 95 -3.92 17.50 49.23
CA GLY A 95 -5.38 17.39 49.08
C GLY A 95 -6.12 18.53 49.77
N MET A 96 -5.73 18.90 50.99
CA MET A 96 -6.36 20.02 51.71
C MET A 96 -6.08 21.37 51.03
N ALA A 97 -4.88 21.57 50.48
CA ALA A 97 -4.54 22.77 49.70
C ALA A 97 -5.37 22.87 48.40
N MET A 98 -5.51 21.76 47.67
CA MET A 98 -6.36 21.67 46.48
C MET A 98 -7.83 21.92 46.83
N GLY A 99 -8.33 21.36 47.95
CA GLY A 99 -9.69 21.58 48.42
C GLY A 99 -9.97 23.04 48.77
N LEU A 100 -9.02 23.74 49.40
CA LEU A 100 -9.12 25.18 49.66
C LEU A 100 -9.14 25.99 48.35
N ALA A 101 -8.27 25.66 47.39
CA ALA A 101 -8.26 26.30 46.07
C ALA A 101 -9.57 26.07 45.30
N ALA A 102 -10.14 24.86 45.37
CA ALA A 102 -11.45 24.55 44.80
C ALA A 102 -12.57 25.37 45.46
N CYS A 103 -12.56 25.53 46.78
CA CYS A 103 -13.54 26.37 47.48
C CYS A 103 -13.47 27.84 47.03
N ILE A 104 -12.27 28.38 46.83
CA ILE A 104 -12.08 29.74 46.28
C ILE A 104 -12.65 29.83 44.86
N GLY A 105 -12.48 28.78 44.05
CA GLY A 105 -13.08 28.67 42.71
C GLY A 105 -14.61 28.71 42.75
N LEU A 106 -15.21 27.92 43.63
CA LEU A 106 -16.67 27.86 43.82
C LEU A 106 -17.27 29.18 44.32
N ILE A 107 -16.59 29.89 45.24
CA ILE A 107 -17.06 31.18 45.78
C ILE A 107 -17.10 32.26 44.69
N ASN A 108 -16.16 32.21 43.75
CA ASN A 108 -16.09 33.15 42.63
C ASN A 108 -17.09 32.83 41.50
N GLN A 109 -17.85 31.73 41.60
CA GLN A 109 -18.89 31.38 40.66
C GLN A 109 -20.25 31.70 41.28
N SER A 110 -21.12 32.42 40.55
CA SER A 110 -22.41 32.93 41.03
C SER A 110 -23.51 31.86 41.18
N VAL A 111 -23.15 30.61 41.51
CA VAL A 111 -24.10 29.51 41.75
C VAL A 111 -24.43 29.50 43.25
N SER A 112 -25.49 30.22 43.62
CA SER A 112 -25.90 30.45 45.02
C SER A 112 -26.64 29.27 45.67
N ILE A 113 -27.13 28.31 44.89
CA ILE A 113 -27.89 27.16 45.39
C ILE A 113 -26.92 25.98 45.63
N GLY A 114 -26.73 25.60 46.89
CA GLY A 114 -25.96 24.41 47.24
C GLY A 114 -24.46 24.60 47.46
N LEU A 115 -23.95 25.84 47.54
CA LEU A 115 -22.52 26.12 47.83
C LEU A 115 -22.03 25.42 49.12
N ALA A 116 -22.85 25.39 50.17
CA ALA A 116 -22.53 24.67 51.41
C ALA A 116 -22.43 23.15 51.20
N ALA A 117 -23.27 22.56 50.33
CA ALA A 117 -23.23 21.15 49.99
C ALA A 117 -22.00 20.79 49.13
N ASN A 118 -21.59 21.70 48.23
CA ASN A 118 -20.38 21.56 47.41
C ASN A 118 -19.10 21.61 48.27
N ILE A 119 -19.01 22.57 49.21
CA ILE A 119 -17.88 22.66 50.13
C ILE A 119 -17.82 21.43 51.04
N ALA A 120 -18.97 21.00 51.59
CA ALA A 120 -19.03 19.81 52.44
C ALA A 120 -18.60 18.54 51.71
N SER A 121 -19.03 18.35 50.45
CA SER A 121 -18.65 17.19 49.64
C SER A 121 -17.16 17.20 49.28
N VAL A 122 -16.55 18.35 48.98
CA VAL A 122 -15.10 18.47 48.74
C VAL A 122 -14.28 17.98 49.94
N PHE A 123 -14.55 18.50 51.15
CA PHE A 123 -13.78 18.13 52.34
C PHE A 123 -14.03 16.69 52.78
N LEU A 124 -15.27 16.20 52.66
CA LEU A 124 -15.60 14.80 52.98
C LEU A 124 -14.92 13.82 52.01
N LEU A 125 -14.91 14.14 50.71
CA LEU A 125 -14.22 13.36 49.68
C LEU A 125 -12.71 13.26 49.96
N ILE A 126 -12.04 14.39 50.23
CA ILE A 126 -10.60 14.43 50.55
C ILE A 126 -10.30 13.62 51.82
N SER A 127 -11.16 13.72 52.82
CA SER A 127 -11.01 12.98 54.09
C SER A 127 -11.15 11.47 53.87
N ILE A 128 -12.18 11.01 53.17
CA ILE A 128 -12.43 9.59 52.91
C ILE A 128 -11.33 8.99 52.03
N ILE A 129 -10.88 9.69 50.98
CA ILE A 129 -9.83 9.18 50.08
C ILE A 129 -8.48 9.05 50.78
N ASN A 130 -8.14 9.95 51.70
CA ASN A 130 -6.87 9.88 52.42
C ASN A 130 -6.91 8.96 53.66
N TYR A 131 -8.07 8.72 54.25
CA TYR A 131 -8.23 7.84 55.41
C TYR A 131 -8.56 6.39 55.04
N SER A 132 -9.17 6.14 53.87
CA SER A 132 -9.49 4.80 53.41
C SER A 132 -8.24 4.02 52.99
N LYS A 133 -8.01 2.86 53.63
CA LYS A 133 -6.96 1.91 53.24
C LYS A 133 -7.46 0.99 52.13
N LEU A 134 -7.66 1.54 50.94
CA LEU A 134 -8.01 0.73 49.77
C LEU A 134 -6.76 -0.07 49.30
N PRO A 135 -6.90 -1.38 49.00
CA PRO A 135 -5.82 -2.19 48.44
C PRO A 135 -5.52 -1.80 46.99
N ALA A 136 -4.27 -1.98 46.56
CA ALA A 136 -3.77 -1.42 45.31
C ALA A 136 -4.52 -1.90 44.06
N ASP A 137 -4.90 -3.17 44.05
CA ASP A 137 -5.56 -3.82 42.90
C ASP A 137 -7.01 -3.36 42.72
N LYS A 138 -7.63 -2.77 43.75
CA LYS A 138 -9.01 -2.28 43.71
C LYS A 138 -9.10 -0.77 43.44
N TYR A 139 -7.98 -0.08 43.25
CA TYR A 139 -7.99 1.38 43.06
C TYR A 139 -8.73 1.83 41.80
N TRP A 140 -8.66 1.05 40.72
CA TRP A 140 -9.22 1.46 39.43
C TRP A 140 -10.74 1.64 39.47
N TRP A 141 -11.45 0.87 40.29
CA TRP A 141 -12.91 1.02 40.48
C TRP A 141 -13.32 1.61 41.84
N GLY A 142 -12.50 1.43 42.89
CA GLY A 142 -12.82 1.89 44.23
C GLY A 142 -12.84 3.41 44.38
N ILE A 143 -11.94 4.15 43.72
CA ILE A 143 -11.90 5.62 43.79
C ILE A 143 -13.11 6.25 43.08
N PRO A 144 -13.48 5.84 41.84
CA PRO A 144 -14.71 6.29 41.20
C PRO A 144 -15.97 6.04 42.03
N PHE A 145 -16.07 4.85 42.62
CA PHE A 145 -17.22 4.51 43.46
C PHE A 145 -17.32 5.41 44.70
N VAL A 146 -16.20 5.64 45.38
CA VAL A 146 -16.14 6.56 46.53
C VAL A 146 -16.51 7.99 46.10
N CYS A 147 -16.03 8.45 44.95
CA CYS A 147 -16.35 9.77 44.42
C CYS A 147 -17.86 9.92 44.17
N THR A 148 -18.49 8.98 43.47
CA THR A 148 -19.94 9.00 43.21
C THR A 148 -20.74 8.92 44.50
N ALA A 149 -20.43 7.97 45.39
CA ALA A 149 -21.18 7.76 46.62
C ALA A 149 -21.11 8.97 47.56
N THR A 150 -19.95 9.62 47.67
CA THR A 150 -19.78 10.79 48.55
C THR A 150 -20.52 12.02 48.03
N VAL A 151 -20.42 12.32 46.72
CA VAL A 151 -21.15 13.44 46.11
C VAL A 151 -22.66 13.22 46.21
N PHE A 152 -23.13 12.01 45.89
CA PHE A 152 -24.55 11.65 45.98
C PHE A 152 -25.09 11.78 47.42
N LEU A 153 -24.46 11.13 48.39
CA LEU A 153 -24.96 11.12 49.77
C LEU A 153 -24.97 12.52 50.40
N VAL A 154 -23.90 13.31 50.23
CA VAL A 154 -23.82 14.64 50.82
C VAL A 154 -24.86 15.57 50.18
N LYS A 155 -24.97 15.60 48.86
CA LYS A 155 -25.90 16.50 48.19
C LYS A 155 -27.36 16.10 48.41
N SER A 156 -27.68 14.80 48.39
CA SER A 156 -29.04 14.30 48.68
C SER A 156 -29.47 14.61 50.12
N LEU A 157 -28.56 14.51 51.11
CA LEU A 157 -28.85 14.91 52.50
C LEU A 157 -29.13 16.41 52.65
N PHE A 158 -28.43 17.26 51.91
CA PHE A 158 -28.68 18.70 51.90
C PHE A 158 -29.99 19.04 51.17
N LEU A 159 -30.32 18.34 50.08
CA LEU A 159 -31.59 18.51 49.35
C LEU A 159 -32.79 18.14 50.23
N LEU A 160 -32.71 17.02 50.95
CA LEU A 160 -33.74 16.60 51.93
C LEU A 160 -34.03 17.68 52.99
N LYS A 161 -33.03 18.48 53.36
CA LYS A 161 -33.17 19.55 54.36
C LYS A 161 -33.76 20.85 53.79
N MET A 162 -33.54 21.12 52.50
CA MET A 162 -34.02 22.34 51.81
C MET A 162 -35.39 22.17 51.15
N GLY A 163 -35.83 20.93 50.93
CA GLY A 163 -37.08 20.57 50.27
C GLY A 163 -36.82 19.68 49.05
N MET A 164 -37.61 18.61 48.91
CA MET A 164 -37.46 17.65 47.81
C MET A 164 -37.96 18.25 46.50
N SER A 165 -37.08 18.32 45.50
CA SER A 165 -37.41 18.64 44.12
C SER A 165 -36.95 17.50 43.22
N PHE A 166 -37.85 16.99 42.38
CA PHE A 166 -37.54 15.92 41.42
C PHE A 166 -36.41 16.31 40.46
N TYR A 167 -36.39 17.57 40.02
CA TYR A 167 -35.31 18.11 39.19
C TYR A 167 -33.97 18.14 39.94
N GLY A 168 -33.98 18.55 41.21
CA GLY A 168 -32.76 18.59 42.03
C GLY A 168 -32.15 17.21 42.27
N GLU A 169 -32.98 16.18 42.45
CA GLU A 169 -32.52 14.80 42.59
C GLU A 169 -31.90 14.27 41.28
N MET A 170 -32.52 14.56 40.13
CA MET A 170 -31.95 14.24 38.82
C MET A 170 -30.59 14.89 38.60
N VAL A 171 -30.44 16.19 38.90
CA VAL A 171 -29.17 16.92 38.79
C VAL A 171 -28.08 16.27 39.65
N ILE A 172 -28.38 15.89 40.90
CA ILE A 172 -27.43 15.23 41.80
C ILE A 172 -27.01 13.84 41.29
N ILE A 173 -27.96 13.06 40.76
CA ILE A 173 -27.67 11.75 40.17
C ILE A 173 -26.72 11.90 38.98
N PHE A 174 -27.02 12.80 38.04
CA PHE A 174 -26.17 13.03 36.88
C PHE A 174 -24.77 13.54 37.27
N GLU A 175 -24.69 14.48 38.20
CA GLU A 175 -23.40 15.04 38.64
C GLU A 175 -22.52 14.00 39.32
N SER A 176 -23.09 13.18 40.20
CA SER A 176 -22.36 12.13 40.93
C SER A 176 -21.88 11.01 40.01
N LEU A 177 -22.67 10.63 39.01
CA LEU A 177 -22.30 9.63 38.00
C LEU A 177 -21.18 10.16 37.07
N MET A 178 -21.32 11.39 36.59
CA MET A 178 -20.29 12.04 35.76
C MET A 178 -18.97 12.24 36.51
N ALA A 179 -19.02 12.66 37.78
CA ALA A 179 -17.84 12.77 38.63
C ALA A 179 -17.13 11.42 38.81
N GLY A 180 -17.89 10.33 38.95
CA GLY A 180 -17.36 8.97 38.99
C GLY A 180 -16.63 8.59 37.71
N ILE A 181 -17.28 8.72 36.55
CA ILE A 181 -16.68 8.37 35.25
C ILE A 181 -15.44 9.22 34.97
N LEU A 182 -15.49 10.54 35.22
CA LEU A 182 -14.33 11.41 35.00
C LEU A 182 -13.18 11.09 35.97
N SER A 183 -13.47 10.68 37.21
CA SER A 183 -12.41 10.29 38.15
C SER A 183 -11.64 9.06 37.67
N PHE A 184 -12.29 8.12 36.99
CA PHE A 184 -11.65 6.96 36.36
C PHE A 184 -10.64 7.39 35.30
N VAL A 185 -11.03 8.35 34.45
CA VAL A 185 -10.15 8.91 33.41
C VAL A 185 -8.96 9.66 34.02
N PHE A 186 -9.20 10.48 35.05
CA PHE A 186 -8.13 11.26 35.70
C PHE A 186 -7.18 10.42 36.56
N ILE A 187 -7.56 9.20 36.95
CA ILE A 187 -6.59 8.27 37.57
C ILE A 187 -5.46 7.94 36.59
N VAL A 188 -5.79 7.69 35.32
CA VAL A 188 -4.80 7.39 34.26
C VAL A 188 -3.83 8.57 34.08
N SER A 189 -4.34 9.80 33.99
CA SER A 189 -3.50 11.00 33.91
C SER A 189 -2.66 11.20 35.17
N SER A 190 -3.23 10.96 36.36
CA SER A 190 -2.52 11.13 37.64
C SER A 190 -1.36 10.15 37.81
N ASP A 191 -1.54 8.89 37.39
CA ASP A 191 -0.48 7.87 37.48
C ASP A 191 0.62 8.13 36.43
N THR A 192 0.28 8.66 35.26
CA THR A 192 1.26 9.05 34.25
C THR A 192 2.10 10.25 34.68
N VAL A 193 1.51 11.25 35.35
CA VAL A 193 2.26 12.37 35.97
C VAL A 193 3.16 11.86 37.10
N LYS A 194 2.66 10.99 37.98
CA LYS A 194 3.44 10.43 39.12
C LYS A 194 4.62 9.57 38.65
N LYS A 195 4.45 8.79 37.58
CA LYS A 195 5.50 7.94 36.99
C LYS A 195 6.48 8.71 36.11
N LYS A 196 6.25 10.00 35.85
CA LYS A 196 7.07 10.86 34.96
C LYS A 196 7.38 10.18 33.61
N LYS A 197 6.38 9.52 33.01
CA LYS A 197 6.53 8.88 31.69
C LYS A 197 6.94 9.95 30.67
N LYS A 198 7.84 9.62 29.75
CA LYS A 198 8.23 10.52 28.64
C LYS A 198 7.10 10.55 27.60
N LEU A 199 6.90 11.69 26.92
CA LEU A 199 5.85 11.87 25.90
C LEU A 199 5.86 10.82 24.78
N ASN A 200 7.04 10.31 24.39
CA ASN A 200 7.15 9.28 23.34
C ASN A 200 6.70 7.88 23.79
N SER A 201 6.41 7.66 25.07
CA SER A 201 5.91 6.38 25.58
C SER A 201 4.44 6.42 25.99
N PHE A 202 3.70 7.44 25.53
CA PHE A 202 2.27 7.58 25.84
C PHE A 202 1.47 6.56 25.04
N ALA A 203 0.60 5.81 25.72
CA ALA A 203 -0.40 4.96 25.09
C ALA A 203 -1.63 5.79 24.67
N PHE A 204 -2.55 5.19 23.91
CA PHE A 204 -3.76 5.88 23.44
C PHE A 204 -4.61 6.39 24.62
N GLU A 205 -4.70 5.60 25.68
CA GLU A 205 -5.43 5.92 26.91
C GLU A 205 -4.81 7.10 27.65
N ASP A 206 -3.47 7.20 27.66
CA ASP A 206 -2.76 8.35 28.25
C ASP A 206 -3.12 9.64 27.49
N ILE A 207 -3.14 9.60 26.16
CA ILE A 207 -3.48 10.75 25.30
C ILE A 207 -4.93 11.19 25.50
N ALA A 208 -5.87 10.23 25.50
CA ALA A 208 -7.29 10.50 25.72
C ALA A 208 -7.54 11.12 27.10
N ALA A 209 -6.88 10.62 28.15
CA ALA A 209 -7.01 11.15 29.50
C ALA A 209 -6.50 12.60 29.63
N PHE A 210 -5.36 12.92 29.02
CA PHE A 210 -4.85 14.30 29.00
C PHE A 210 -5.71 15.24 28.15
N LEU A 211 -6.34 14.74 27.08
CA LEU A 211 -7.26 15.52 26.25
C LEU A 211 -8.53 15.90 27.02
N ILE A 212 -9.14 14.94 27.73
CA ILE A 212 -10.32 15.20 28.58
C ILE A 212 -9.96 16.16 29.73
N LEU A 213 -8.75 16.02 30.31
CA LEU A 213 -8.25 16.96 31.30
C LEU A 213 -8.09 18.38 30.71
N GLY A 214 -7.57 18.49 29.49
CA GLY A 214 -7.49 19.76 28.76
C GLY A 214 -8.86 20.40 28.51
N ILE A 215 -9.86 19.62 28.12
CA ILE A 215 -11.25 20.07 27.96
C ILE A 215 -11.79 20.66 29.26
N GLY A 216 -11.58 19.99 30.40
CA GLY A 216 -12.00 20.50 31.72
C GLY A 216 -11.35 21.84 32.08
N VAL A 217 -10.09 22.06 31.70
CA VAL A 217 -9.40 23.36 31.90
C VAL A 217 -10.06 24.45 31.05
N VAL A 218 -10.35 24.16 29.78
CA VAL A 218 -10.96 25.14 28.86
C VAL A 218 -12.35 25.55 29.35
N ILE A 219 -13.18 24.60 29.79
CA ILE A 219 -14.51 24.88 30.38
C ILE A 219 -14.36 25.68 31.68
N GLY A 220 -13.38 25.36 32.53
CA GLY A 220 -13.15 26.08 33.79
C GLY A 220 -12.65 27.52 33.63
N LEU A 221 -12.05 27.84 32.48
CA LEU A 221 -11.63 29.20 32.11
C LEU A 221 -12.76 30.00 31.45
N ASP A 222 -13.94 29.40 31.27
CA ASP A 222 -15.10 30.09 30.73
C ASP A 222 -15.57 31.20 31.70
N GLY A 223 -15.95 32.34 31.12
CA GLY A 223 -16.28 33.56 31.87
C GLY A 223 -15.10 34.45 32.28
N PHE A 224 -13.84 34.08 31.98
CA PHE A 224 -12.72 35.03 32.06
C PHE A 224 -12.64 35.86 30.78
N GLN A 225 -13.01 37.13 30.90
CA GLN A 225 -12.91 38.12 29.82
C GLN A 225 -11.76 39.07 30.10
N TRP A 226 -10.89 39.28 29.11
CA TRP A 226 -9.84 40.30 29.14
C TRP A 226 -10.12 41.31 28.03
N ALA A 227 -10.39 42.57 28.40
CA ALA A 227 -10.76 43.64 27.46
C ALA A 227 -11.94 43.27 26.51
N GLY A 228 -12.91 42.48 27.01
CA GLY A 228 -14.07 42.02 26.22
C GLY A 228 -13.83 40.74 25.40
N LEU A 229 -12.61 40.19 25.37
CA LEU A 229 -12.26 38.97 24.66
C LEU A 229 -12.24 37.77 25.61
N SER A 230 -12.75 36.62 25.16
CA SER A 230 -12.79 35.41 25.98
C SER A 230 -11.50 34.58 25.84
N ILE A 231 -10.85 34.33 26.97
CA ILE A 231 -9.58 33.59 27.02
C ILE A 231 -9.78 32.13 26.60
N SER A 232 -10.89 31.51 27.02
CA SER A 232 -11.28 30.15 26.64
C SER A 232 -11.33 30.00 25.12
N SER A 233 -11.98 30.93 24.43
CA SER A 233 -12.16 30.93 22.98
C SER A 233 -10.84 31.16 22.21
N ILE A 234 -9.90 31.93 22.75
CA ILE A 234 -8.55 32.06 22.16
C ILE A 234 -7.78 30.73 22.26
N LEU A 235 -7.83 30.06 23.42
CA LEU A 235 -7.17 28.78 23.65
C LEU A 235 -7.73 27.67 22.74
N CYS A 236 -9.05 27.64 22.58
CA CYS A 236 -9.75 26.74 21.66
C CYS A 236 -9.20 26.83 20.23
N ARG A 237 -9.10 28.05 19.69
CA ARG A 237 -8.61 28.30 18.33
C ARG A 237 -7.12 28.00 18.18
N LEU A 238 -6.33 28.33 19.20
CA LEU A 238 -4.91 27.95 19.24
C LEU A 238 -4.72 26.43 19.26
N GLY A 239 -5.57 25.70 19.99
CA GLY A 239 -5.60 24.23 20.00
C GLY A 239 -5.87 23.64 18.61
N ILE A 240 -6.81 24.21 17.87
CA ILE A 240 -7.13 23.78 16.50
C ILE A 240 -5.96 24.07 15.54
N LEU A 241 -5.37 25.28 15.60
CA LEU A 241 -4.23 25.67 14.76
C LEU A 241 -2.99 24.78 15.02
N THR A 242 -2.72 24.47 16.28
CA THR A 242 -1.61 23.58 16.65
C THR A 242 -1.89 22.14 16.23
N ALA A 243 -3.12 21.64 16.36
CA ALA A 243 -3.52 20.33 15.86
C ALA A 243 -3.36 20.22 14.33
N ALA A 244 -3.77 21.25 13.58
CA ALA A 244 -3.55 21.33 12.13
C ALA A 244 -2.05 21.32 11.78
N TRP A 245 -1.22 22.02 12.56
CA TRP A 245 0.22 22.08 12.34
C TRP A 245 0.95 20.77 12.60
N PHE A 246 0.53 20.01 13.62
CA PHE A 246 1.17 18.74 13.98
C PHE A 246 0.59 17.54 13.21
N TRP A 247 -0.73 17.45 13.08
CA TRP A 247 -1.43 16.21 12.70
C TRP A 247 -2.31 16.32 11.44
N GLY A 248 -2.38 17.50 10.82
CA GLY A 248 -3.09 17.69 9.55
C GLY A 248 -4.62 17.71 9.67
N ALA A 249 -5.30 17.60 8.53
CA ALA A 249 -6.75 17.82 8.38
C ALA A 249 -7.62 16.99 9.34
N GLY A 250 -7.48 15.65 9.33
CA GLY A 250 -8.39 14.78 10.10
C GLY A 250 -8.38 15.06 11.60
N GLN A 251 -7.19 15.23 12.19
CA GLN A 251 -7.06 15.49 13.62
C GLN A 251 -7.41 16.93 14.00
N ALA A 252 -7.14 17.91 13.11
CA ALA A 252 -7.62 19.29 13.30
C ALA A 252 -9.15 19.36 13.31
N THR A 253 -9.82 18.60 12.44
CA THR A 253 -11.28 18.47 12.45
C THR A 253 -11.78 17.81 13.73
N MET A 254 -11.13 16.72 14.19
CA MET A 254 -11.50 16.06 15.45
C MET A 254 -11.37 17.00 16.65
N VAL A 255 -10.25 17.72 16.76
CA VAL A 255 -10.07 18.75 17.81
C VAL A 255 -11.11 19.86 17.65
N GLY A 256 -11.42 20.27 16.42
CA GLY A 256 -12.50 21.22 16.12
C GLY A 256 -13.88 20.76 16.59
N VAL A 257 -14.23 19.48 16.43
CA VAL A 257 -15.49 18.89 16.96
C VAL A 257 -15.50 18.95 18.48
N MET A 258 -14.43 18.43 19.12
CA MET A 258 -14.34 18.33 20.59
C MET A 258 -14.36 19.70 21.26
N VAL A 259 -13.63 20.66 20.68
CA VAL A 259 -13.57 22.03 21.17
C VAL A 259 -14.84 22.81 20.84
N GLY A 260 -15.47 22.56 19.68
CA GLY A 260 -16.75 23.14 19.28
C GLY A 260 -17.93 22.69 20.15
N MET A 261 -17.86 21.49 20.72
CA MET A 261 -18.84 21.04 21.71
C MET A 261 -18.80 21.87 23.00
N ILE A 262 -17.66 22.44 23.38
CA ILE A 262 -17.51 23.15 24.66
C ILE A 262 -18.43 24.39 24.74
N PRO A 263 -18.36 25.38 23.82
CA PRO A 263 -19.30 26.50 23.82
C PRO A 263 -20.74 26.07 23.54
N SER A 264 -20.94 24.98 22.78
CA SER A 264 -22.26 24.46 22.43
C SER A 264 -23.01 23.84 23.62
N ILE A 265 -22.28 23.34 24.63
CA ILE A 265 -22.83 22.82 25.89
C ILE A 265 -23.05 23.94 26.91
N SER A 266 -22.26 25.02 26.85
CA SER A 266 -22.37 26.18 27.74
C SER A 266 -23.46 27.18 27.29
N SER A 267 -23.68 27.31 25.97
CA SER A 267 -24.66 28.22 25.37
C SER A 267 -25.82 27.46 24.71
N SER A 268 -27.01 28.06 24.66
CA SER A 268 -28.21 27.46 24.04
C SER A 268 -28.15 27.35 22.50
N ILE A 269 -27.04 27.74 21.87
CA ILE A 269 -26.84 27.75 20.40
C ILE A 269 -25.93 26.58 20.02
N PHE A 270 -26.48 25.36 20.05
CA PHE A 270 -25.74 24.10 19.95
C PHE A 270 -25.05 23.84 18.58
N GLY A 271 -25.56 24.43 17.48
CA GLY A 271 -25.16 24.02 16.12
C GLY A 271 -24.08 24.89 15.45
N LEU A 272 -24.12 26.21 15.62
CA LEU A 272 -23.36 27.15 14.80
C LEU A 272 -21.87 27.22 15.15
N THR A 273 -21.51 27.17 16.44
CA THR A 273 -20.11 27.21 16.90
C THR A 273 -19.39 25.90 16.66
N LEU A 274 -20.09 24.77 16.76
CA LEU A 274 -19.60 23.45 16.36
C LEU A 274 -19.26 23.42 14.85
N GLY A 275 -20.15 23.91 13.99
CA GLY A 275 -19.88 24.03 12.56
C GLY A 275 -18.68 24.93 12.25
N LEU A 276 -18.55 26.07 12.94
CA LEU A 276 -17.46 27.02 12.74
C LEU A 276 -16.09 26.43 13.08
N TYR A 277 -15.92 25.76 14.22
CA TYR A 277 -14.63 25.16 14.63
C TYR A 277 -14.26 23.90 13.86
N THR A 278 -15.24 23.11 13.43
CA THR A 278 -14.99 21.91 12.63
C THR A 278 -14.50 22.23 11.22
N VAL A 279 -15.18 23.16 10.53
CA VAL A 279 -14.83 23.56 9.17
C VAL A 279 -13.55 24.39 9.13
N SER A 280 -13.35 25.29 10.10
CA SER A 280 -12.08 26.02 10.23
C SER A 280 -10.91 25.08 10.54
N GLY A 281 -11.09 24.05 11.37
CA GLY A 281 -10.07 23.02 11.61
C GLY A 281 -9.74 22.18 10.37
N LEU A 282 -10.77 21.78 9.61
CA LEU A 282 -10.59 21.04 8.36
C LEU A 282 -9.78 21.84 7.33
N LEU A 283 -10.20 23.09 7.06
CA LEU A 283 -9.54 23.96 6.08
C LEU A 283 -8.11 24.32 6.51
N ALA A 284 -7.90 24.60 7.79
CA ALA A 284 -6.56 24.83 8.35
C ALA A 284 -5.63 23.63 8.15
N GLY A 285 -6.13 22.41 8.32
CA GLY A 285 -5.33 21.21 8.14
C GLY A 285 -5.14 20.79 6.67
N LEU A 286 -6.08 21.09 5.78
CA LEU A 286 -5.93 20.87 4.33
C LEU A 286 -4.85 21.77 3.72
N PHE A 287 -4.81 23.05 4.13
CA PHE A 287 -3.81 24.00 3.65
C PHE A 287 -2.45 23.91 4.37
N ARG A 288 -2.21 22.85 5.15
CA ARG A 288 -0.93 22.61 5.82
C ARG A 288 0.25 22.52 4.85
N THR A 289 0.02 22.04 3.62
CA THR A 289 1.06 21.90 2.57
C THR A 289 1.70 23.25 2.20
N LEU A 290 0.98 24.36 2.38
CA LEU A 290 1.46 25.73 2.16
C LEU A 290 2.21 26.31 3.38
N GLY A 291 2.52 25.48 4.40
CA GLY A 291 3.23 25.89 5.61
C GLY A 291 2.34 26.61 6.62
N ARG A 292 2.95 27.32 7.59
CA ARG A 292 2.25 28.02 8.69
C ARG A 292 1.25 29.06 8.18
N LEU A 293 1.59 29.76 7.09
CA LEU A 293 0.72 30.73 6.46
C LEU A 293 -0.54 30.07 5.88
N GLY A 294 -0.40 28.91 5.25
CA GLY A 294 -1.54 28.13 4.75
C GLY A 294 -2.55 27.75 5.83
N ILE A 295 -2.05 27.31 6.99
CA ILE A 295 -2.89 26.94 8.14
C ILE A 295 -3.71 28.13 8.64
N VAL A 296 -3.07 29.30 8.79
CA VAL A 296 -3.74 30.54 9.22
C VAL A 296 -4.77 30.99 8.20
N ILE A 297 -4.43 30.97 6.91
CA ILE A 297 -5.34 31.34 5.83
C ILE A 297 -6.55 30.41 5.82
N GLY A 298 -6.34 29.09 5.91
CA GLY A 298 -7.42 28.11 5.97
C GLY A 298 -8.34 28.29 7.16
N PHE A 299 -7.77 28.54 8.34
CA PHE A 299 -8.53 28.78 9.56
C PHE A 299 -9.38 30.06 9.48
N MET A 300 -8.81 31.14 8.95
CA MET A 300 -9.49 32.42 8.74
C MET A 300 -10.60 32.30 7.70
N LEU A 301 -10.37 31.59 6.59
CA LEU A 301 -11.38 31.32 5.56
C LEU A 301 -12.57 30.55 6.13
N GLY A 302 -12.31 29.50 6.93
CA GLY A 302 -13.38 28.73 7.57
C GLY A 302 -14.17 29.56 8.58
N THR A 303 -13.49 30.38 9.38
CA THR A 303 -14.13 31.27 10.36
C THR A 303 -14.99 32.33 9.66
N MET A 304 -14.46 32.95 8.60
CA MET A 304 -15.17 33.97 7.83
C MET A 304 -16.40 33.38 7.10
N GLY A 305 -16.24 32.22 6.46
CA GLY A 305 -17.34 31.54 5.76
C GLY A 305 -18.49 31.14 6.68
N PHE A 306 -18.19 30.61 7.86
CA PHE A 306 -19.22 30.23 8.83
C PHE A 306 -19.80 31.42 9.61
N SER A 307 -19.04 32.51 9.78
CA SER A 307 -19.53 33.71 10.50
C SER A 307 -20.71 34.40 9.82
N LEU A 308 -20.90 34.21 8.50
CA LEU A 308 -22.05 34.73 7.74
C LEU A 308 -23.40 34.17 8.20
N PHE A 309 -23.41 33.02 8.88
CA PHE A 309 -24.63 32.39 9.39
C PHE A 309 -24.98 32.81 10.82
N ILE A 310 -24.17 33.66 11.46
CA ILE A 310 -24.40 34.15 12.82
C ILE A 310 -25.07 35.54 12.73
N PRO A 311 -26.35 35.68 13.12
CA PRO A 311 -27.10 36.93 12.96
C PRO A 311 -26.67 38.08 13.88
N GLU A 312 -25.79 37.83 14.87
CA GLU A 312 -25.38 38.79 15.88
C GLU A 312 -24.05 39.48 15.53
N THR A 313 -24.10 40.74 15.09
CA THR A 313 -22.96 41.49 14.53
C THR A 313 -21.87 41.84 15.56
N GLN A 314 -22.20 41.95 16.84
CA GLN A 314 -21.20 42.25 17.88
C GLN A 314 -20.38 41.01 18.27
N ALA A 315 -21.01 39.84 18.36
CA ALA A 315 -20.35 38.59 18.68
C ALA A 315 -19.38 38.13 17.57
N THR A 316 -19.73 38.39 16.31
CA THR A 316 -18.86 38.08 15.16
C THR A 316 -17.61 38.96 15.13
N VAL A 317 -17.72 40.26 15.40
CA VAL A 317 -16.57 41.18 15.46
C VAL A 317 -15.59 40.79 16.57
N LEU A 318 -16.10 40.47 17.77
CA LEU A 318 -15.25 39.98 18.87
C LEU A 318 -14.59 38.64 18.51
N GLY A 319 -15.33 37.72 17.88
CA GLY A 319 -14.80 36.44 17.43
C GLY A 319 -13.64 36.57 16.43
N ILE A 320 -13.66 37.56 15.54
CA ILE A 320 -12.57 37.84 14.58
C ILE A 320 -11.30 38.35 15.31
N TRP A 321 -11.46 39.16 16.36
CA TRP A 321 -10.32 39.59 17.17
C TRP A 321 -9.71 38.43 17.96
N GLU A 322 -10.53 37.53 18.50
CA GLU A 322 -10.05 36.32 19.16
C GLU A 322 -9.31 35.39 18.19
N THR A 323 -9.78 35.24 16.93
CA THR A 323 -9.08 34.46 15.89
C THR A 323 -7.75 35.11 15.51
N ALA A 324 -7.71 36.43 15.38
CA ALA A 324 -6.50 37.16 15.03
C ALA A 324 -5.41 37.01 16.10
N ILE A 325 -5.78 37.11 17.38
CA ILE A 325 -4.86 36.92 18.51
C ILE A 325 -4.37 35.46 18.56
N ALA A 326 -5.25 34.47 18.37
CA ALA A 326 -4.85 33.07 18.33
C ALA A 326 -3.85 32.78 17.19
N CYS A 327 -4.05 33.37 16.01
CA CYS A 327 -3.14 33.25 14.88
C CYS A 327 -1.78 33.90 15.16
N LEU A 328 -1.78 35.08 15.80
CA LEU A 328 -0.54 35.78 16.18
C LEU A 328 0.28 34.97 17.19
N ILE A 329 -0.37 34.40 18.21
CA ILE A 329 0.28 33.52 19.19
C ILE A 329 0.81 32.25 18.52
N PHE A 330 0.04 31.66 17.60
CA PHE A 330 0.47 30.48 16.83
C PHE A 330 1.73 30.76 15.99
N PHE A 331 1.85 31.97 15.41
CA PHE A 331 3.01 32.35 14.62
C PHE A 331 4.29 32.49 15.47
N LEU A 332 4.15 32.99 16.69
CA LEU A 332 5.22 33.12 17.69
C LEU A 332 5.68 31.77 18.27
N LEU A 333 4.98 30.67 18.00
CA LEU A 333 5.31 29.36 18.53
C LEU A 333 6.60 28.81 17.87
N PRO A 334 7.64 28.45 18.63
CA PRO A 334 8.93 28.09 18.05
C PRO A 334 8.95 26.70 17.37
N GLU A 335 9.75 26.57 16.31
CA GLU A 335 9.73 25.39 15.41
C GLU A 335 10.23 24.08 16.03
N TYR A 336 11.00 24.14 17.12
CA TYR A 336 11.53 22.96 17.81
C TYR A 336 10.44 22.05 18.40
N LEU A 337 9.23 22.57 18.65
CA LEU A 337 8.08 21.81 19.15
C LEU A 337 7.61 20.75 18.14
N ASN A 338 7.69 21.04 16.83
CA ASN A 338 7.28 20.11 15.78
C ASN A 338 8.14 18.85 15.73
N GLN A 339 9.45 19.00 15.95
CA GLN A 339 10.40 17.88 15.93
C GLN A 339 10.28 16.96 17.16
N SER A 340 9.75 17.47 18.27
CA SER A 340 9.57 16.68 19.49
C SER A 340 8.25 15.89 19.49
N ILE A 341 7.18 16.46 18.95
CA ILE A 341 5.83 15.85 18.95
C ILE A 341 5.66 14.81 17.83
N LYS A 342 6.33 14.99 16.67
CA LYS A 342 6.36 13.97 15.59
C LYS A 342 7.00 12.64 15.99
N LYS A 343 7.71 12.58 17.13
CA LYS A 343 8.37 11.38 17.66
C LYS A 343 7.46 10.53 18.56
N ILE A 344 6.18 10.89 18.74
CA ILE A 344 5.22 10.14 19.56
C ILE A 344 4.56 9.04 18.71
N PRO A 345 4.89 7.75 18.94
CA PRO A 345 4.49 6.64 18.08
C PRO A 345 2.99 6.34 18.10
N ALA A 346 2.32 6.53 19.24
CA ALA A 346 0.87 6.26 19.37
C ALA A 346 0.00 7.22 18.55
N LEU A 347 0.49 8.44 18.31
CA LEU A 347 -0.21 9.47 17.55
C LEU A 347 0.21 9.45 16.06
N SER A 348 1.41 8.93 15.77
CA SER A 348 1.84 8.65 14.40
C SER A 348 1.21 7.39 13.79
N LEU A 349 0.64 6.48 14.58
CA LEU A 349 -0.06 5.30 14.03
C LEU A 349 -1.32 5.68 13.24
N VAL A 350 -1.95 6.80 13.57
CA VAL A 350 -3.12 7.34 12.84
C VAL A 350 -2.71 8.41 11.83
N ALA A 351 -1.63 9.16 12.09
CA ALA A 351 -1.17 10.24 11.21
C ALA A 351 -0.16 9.81 10.11
N ASN A 352 0.57 8.71 10.32
CA ASN A 352 1.57 8.20 9.38
C ASN A 352 1.20 6.77 8.95
N ALA A 353 0.13 6.64 8.17
CA ALA A 353 -0.02 5.47 7.29
C ALA A 353 1.12 5.38 6.24
N GLU A 354 1.84 6.49 6.02
CA GLU A 354 2.98 6.57 5.09
C GLU A 354 4.29 5.97 5.64
N GLY A 355 4.37 5.62 6.93
CA GLY A 355 5.63 5.25 7.60
C GLY A 355 5.96 3.75 7.68
N LYS A 356 5.06 2.85 7.27
CA LYS A 356 5.29 1.39 7.23
C LYS A 356 5.51 0.91 5.80
N ILE A 357 6.52 1.47 5.14
CA ILE A 357 6.87 1.16 3.75
C ILE A 357 7.38 -0.29 3.52
N PRO A 358 7.99 -1.04 4.46
CA PRO A 358 8.40 -2.42 4.13
C PRO A 358 7.23 -3.40 3.98
N GLN A 359 6.22 -3.35 4.87
CA GLN A 359 5.08 -4.27 4.81
C GLN A 359 4.05 -3.89 3.73
N ALA A 360 3.92 -2.60 3.40
CA ALA A 360 3.02 -2.16 2.33
C ALA A 360 3.54 -2.56 0.95
N ALA A 361 4.86 -2.49 0.72
CA ALA A 361 5.46 -2.91 -0.54
C ALA A 361 5.38 -4.43 -0.75
N GLU A 362 5.61 -5.23 0.30
CA GLU A 362 5.39 -6.68 0.28
C GLU A 362 3.92 -7.02 0.00
N CYS A 363 2.98 -6.38 0.69
CA CYS A 363 1.54 -6.61 0.47
C CYS A 363 1.09 -6.22 -0.95
N ILE A 364 1.57 -5.09 -1.49
CA ILE A 364 1.28 -4.67 -2.87
C ILE A 364 1.84 -5.67 -3.89
N ARG A 365 3.05 -6.21 -3.62
CA ARG A 365 3.69 -7.21 -4.48
C ARG A 365 2.93 -8.54 -4.46
N ASP A 366 2.57 -9.00 -3.26
CA ASP A 366 1.77 -10.21 -3.07
C ASP A 366 0.40 -10.08 -3.75
N GLU A 367 -0.23 -8.91 -3.64
CA GLU A 367 -1.50 -8.65 -4.31
C GLU A 367 -1.34 -8.60 -5.84
N ALA A 368 -0.27 -8.01 -6.37
CA ALA A 368 0.03 -8.02 -7.81
C ALA A 368 0.25 -9.45 -8.33
N ARG A 369 0.99 -10.28 -7.59
CA ARG A 369 1.20 -11.71 -7.90
C ARG A 369 -0.10 -12.48 -7.93
N GLU A 370 -0.93 -12.33 -6.90
CA GLU A 370 -2.21 -13.05 -6.83
C GLU A 370 -3.18 -12.60 -7.92
N ARG A 371 -3.12 -11.32 -8.32
CA ARG A 371 -3.85 -10.83 -9.50
C ARG A 371 -3.35 -11.47 -10.80
N LEU A 372 -2.03 -11.57 -11.02
CA LEU A 372 -1.46 -12.24 -12.20
C LEU A 372 -1.85 -13.72 -12.26
N ARG A 373 -1.77 -14.43 -11.13
CA ARG A 373 -2.28 -15.82 -11.02
C ARG A 373 -3.79 -15.92 -11.23
N GLY A 374 -4.54 -14.92 -10.78
CA GLY A 374 -5.97 -14.78 -11.07
C GLY A 374 -6.24 -14.71 -12.57
N VAL A 375 -5.47 -13.90 -13.30
CA VAL A 375 -5.56 -13.81 -14.77
C VAL A 375 -5.20 -15.15 -15.42
N ALA A 376 -4.12 -15.80 -15.00
CA ALA A 376 -3.74 -17.13 -15.51
C ALA A 376 -4.87 -18.16 -15.34
N ARG A 377 -5.53 -18.19 -14.17
CA ARG A 377 -6.68 -19.06 -13.90
C ARG A 377 -7.87 -18.78 -14.81
N VAL A 378 -8.18 -17.50 -15.07
CA VAL A 378 -9.26 -17.11 -15.98
C VAL A 378 -8.99 -17.63 -17.39
N PHE A 379 -7.76 -17.47 -17.91
CA PHE A 379 -7.39 -18.04 -19.21
C PHE A 379 -7.52 -19.57 -19.21
N ASN A 380 -7.12 -20.26 -18.13
CA ASN A 380 -7.28 -21.71 -18.05
C ASN A 380 -8.76 -22.15 -18.06
N GLU A 381 -9.64 -21.42 -17.37
CA GLU A 381 -11.09 -21.65 -17.39
C GLU A 381 -11.72 -21.39 -18.78
N ILE A 382 -11.23 -20.39 -19.49
CA ILE A 382 -11.62 -20.14 -20.90
C ILE A 382 -11.18 -21.33 -21.76
N ALA A 383 -9.97 -21.86 -21.56
CA ALA A 383 -9.48 -23.02 -22.30
C ALA A 383 -10.32 -24.28 -22.03
N SER A 384 -10.75 -24.52 -20.79
CA SER A 384 -11.61 -25.67 -20.45
C SER A 384 -13.02 -25.54 -20.99
N THR A 385 -13.59 -24.33 -21.01
CA THR A 385 -14.95 -24.10 -21.56
C THR A 385 -15.00 -24.21 -23.08
N LEU A 386 -13.90 -23.90 -23.78
CA LEU A 386 -13.79 -24.05 -25.24
C LEU A 386 -13.72 -25.51 -25.71
N HIS A 387 -13.43 -26.47 -24.82
CA HIS A 387 -13.52 -27.89 -25.17
C HIS A 387 -14.92 -28.40 -24.85
N PRO A 388 -15.75 -28.74 -25.85
CA PRO A 388 -17.06 -29.33 -25.58
C PRO A 388 -16.86 -30.64 -24.81
N TYR A 389 -17.61 -30.81 -23.72
CA TYR A 389 -17.71 -32.08 -23.01
C TYR A 389 -18.36 -33.10 -23.94
N GLU A 390 -17.61 -34.13 -24.36
CA GLU A 390 -18.19 -35.28 -25.05
C GLU A 390 -18.73 -36.28 -24.02
N PRO A 391 -20.05 -36.48 -23.90
CA PRO A 391 -20.58 -37.53 -23.06
C PRO A 391 -20.20 -38.90 -23.66
N PRO A 392 -19.82 -39.90 -22.83
CA PRO A 392 -19.23 -41.18 -23.27
C PRO A 392 -20.18 -42.14 -24.03
N ASN A 393 -21.38 -41.69 -24.44
CA ASN A 393 -22.40 -42.54 -25.07
C ASN A 393 -22.59 -42.22 -26.56
N CYS A 394 -21.68 -42.70 -27.41
CA CYS A 394 -21.83 -42.63 -28.87
C CYS A 394 -23.10 -43.35 -29.39
N LEU A 395 -23.52 -44.45 -28.75
CA LEU A 395 -24.65 -45.28 -29.20
C LEU A 395 -26.01 -44.54 -29.19
N LYS A 396 -26.25 -43.63 -28.23
CA LYS A 396 -27.51 -42.85 -28.17
C LYS A 396 -27.63 -41.79 -29.28
N LYS A 397 -26.50 -41.38 -29.85
CA LYS A 397 -26.43 -40.33 -30.88
C LYS A 397 -26.87 -40.87 -32.26
N GLU A 398 -26.51 -42.11 -32.56
CA GLU A 398 -26.91 -42.80 -33.79
C GLU A 398 -28.41 -43.11 -33.79
N GLU A 399 -28.95 -43.61 -32.67
CA GLU A 399 -30.39 -43.83 -32.50
C GLU A 399 -31.20 -42.53 -32.62
N ALA A 400 -30.73 -41.43 -32.04
CA ALA A 400 -31.38 -40.12 -32.14
C ALA A 400 -31.38 -39.58 -33.59
N CYS A 401 -30.29 -39.78 -34.34
CA CYS A 401 -30.18 -39.38 -35.75
C CYS A 401 -31.14 -40.16 -36.63
N LEU A 402 -31.19 -41.49 -36.46
CA LEU A 402 -32.12 -42.34 -37.20
C LEU A 402 -33.58 -41.98 -36.89
N ASN A 403 -33.92 -41.75 -35.62
CA ASN A 403 -35.26 -41.32 -35.23
C ASN A 403 -35.64 -39.97 -35.84
N TYR A 404 -34.72 -39.00 -35.89
CA TYR A 404 -34.92 -37.72 -36.57
C TYR A 404 -35.23 -37.93 -38.06
N LEU A 405 -34.45 -38.76 -38.76
CA LEU A 405 -34.68 -39.06 -40.19
C LEU A 405 -36.04 -39.72 -40.43
N TYR A 406 -36.45 -40.67 -39.58
CA TYR A 406 -37.78 -41.29 -39.67
C TYR A 406 -38.90 -40.28 -39.45
N GLN A 407 -38.79 -39.43 -38.44
CA GLN A 407 -39.79 -38.41 -38.13
C GLN A 407 -39.92 -37.39 -39.26
N GLU A 408 -38.81 -36.95 -39.85
CA GLU A 408 -38.82 -35.94 -40.90
C GLU A 408 -39.45 -36.48 -42.19
N ILE A 409 -39.16 -37.74 -42.56
CA ILE A 409 -39.81 -38.39 -43.71
C ILE A 409 -41.31 -38.60 -43.44
N ALA A 410 -41.66 -39.05 -42.23
CA ALA A 410 -43.05 -39.29 -41.85
C ALA A 410 -43.86 -37.98 -41.87
N GLY A 411 -43.33 -36.90 -41.31
CA GLY A 411 -44.00 -35.61 -41.20
C GLY A 411 -44.08 -34.84 -42.53
N SER A 412 -43.01 -34.86 -43.33
CA SER A 412 -42.93 -34.05 -44.55
C SER A 412 -43.76 -34.62 -45.71
N ILE A 413 -43.76 -35.95 -45.88
CA ILE A 413 -44.36 -36.62 -47.05
C ILE A 413 -45.44 -37.62 -46.63
N CYS A 414 -45.21 -38.45 -45.61
CA CYS A 414 -46.12 -39.57 -45.33
C CYS A 414 -47.40 -39.17 -44.58
N TYR A 415 -47.39 -38.13 -43.74
CA TYR A 415 -48.51 -37.79 -42.87
C TYR A 415 -49.80 -37.47 -43.66
N ASN A 416 -49.67 -36.77 -44.78
CA ASN A 416 -50.77 -36.45 -45.69
C ASN A 416 -51.02 -37.52 -46.77
N CYS A 417 -50.37 -38.70 -46.67
CA CYS A 417 -50.53 -39.77 -47.64
C CYS A 417 -51.74 -40.66 -47.33
N LEU A 418 -52.51 -41.02 -48.36
CA LEU A 418 -53.66 -41.94 -48.26
C LEU A 418 -53.32 -43.33 -47.67
N HIS A 419 -52.04 -43.73 -47.70
CA HIS A 419 -51.57 -45.03 -47.19
C HIS A 419 -50.91 -44.94 -45.81
N TYR A 420 -50.97 -43.80 -45.10
CA TYR A 420 -50.26 -43.59 -43.83
C TYR A 420 -50.56 -44.67 -42.78
N GLN A 421 -51.83 -44.91 -42.43
CA GLN A 421 -52.23 -45.93 -41.44
C GLN A 421 -51.73 -47.33 -41.85
N LYS A 422 -51.75 -47.63 -43.15
CA LYS A 422 -51.27 -48.92 -43.67
C LYS A 422 -49.76 -49.07 -43.52
N CYS A 423 -48.98 -48.04 -43.85
CA CYS A 423 -47.52 -48.09 -43.81
C CYS A 423 -46.96 -47.97 -42.39
N TRP A 424 -47.46 -47.03 -41.58
CA TRP A 424 -46.88 -46.69 -40.28
C TRP A 424 -47.56 -47.35 -39.07
N GLU A 425 -48.78 -47.90 -39.20
CA GLU A 425 -49.43 -48.67 -38.11
C GLU A 425 -49.42 -50.17 -38.42
N LYS A 426 -49.98 -50.58 -39.58
CA LYS A 426 -50.14 -52.01 -39.92
C LYS A 426 -48.86 -52.68 -40.41
N TYR A 427 -48.04 -51.98 -41.21
CA TYR A 427 -46.79 -52.49 -41.78
C TYR A 427 -45.55 -51.73 -41.31
N ALA A 428 -45.60 -51.13 -40.11
CA ALA A 428 -44.56 -50.26 -39.56
C ALA A 428 -43.15 -50.87 -39.68
N TYR A 429 -42.99 -52.12 -39.22
CA TYR A 429 -41.70 -52.82 -39.26
C TYR A 429 -41.14 -52.97 -40.69
N LYS A 430 -42.00 -53.29 -41.65
CA LYS A 430 -41.60 -53.45 -43.05
C LYS A 430 -41.16 -52.11 -43.63
N THR A 431 -41.93 -51.05 -43.41
CA THR A 431 -41.62 -49.69 -43.88
C THR A 431 -40.33 -49.15 -43.24
N SER A 432 -40.11 -49.35 -41.94
CA SER A 432 -38.87 -48.95 -41.27
C SER A 432 -37.65 -49.67 -41.83
N LYS A 433 -37.77 -50.96 -42.17
CA LYS A 433 -36.69 -51.75 -42.81
C LYS A 433 -36.37 -51.23 -44.22
N GLU A 434 -37.38 -50.99 -45.05
CA GLU A 434 -37.19 -50.44 -46.40
C GLU A 434 -36.51 -49.06 -46.36
N LEU A 435 -36.93 -48.19 -45.43
CA LEU A 435 -36.30 -46.89 -45.22
C LEU A 435 -34.86 -47.01 -44.67
N LEU A 436 -34.60 -47.96 -43.78
CA LEU A 436 -33.24 -48.22 -43.29
C LEU A 436 -32.32 -48.67 -44.42
N GLU A 437 -32.80 -49.55 -45.30
CA GLU A 437 -32.07 -49.96 -46.51
C GLU A 437 -31.73 -48.74 -47.39
N LEU A 438 -32.66 -47.81 -47.57
CA LEU A 438 -32.39 -46.54 -48.28
C LEU A 438 -31.38 -45.65 -47.54
N PHE A 439 -31.43 -45.54 -46.22
CA PHE A 439 -30.42 -44.80 -45.44
C PHE A 439 -29.03 -45.40 -45.60
N THR A 440 -28.89 -46.73 -45.50
CA THR A 440 -27.60 -47.40 -45.71
C THR A 440 -27.09 -47.23 -47.14
N MET A 441 -28.01 -47.12 -48.11
CA MET A 441 -27.69 -46.84 -49.50
C MET A 441 -27.16 -45.42 -49.68
N ALA A 442 -27.78 -44.42 -49.04
CA ALA A 442 -27.31 -43.03 -49.01
C ALA A 442 -25.94 -42.91 -48.33
N GLU A 443 -25.73 -43.62 -47.22
CA GLU A 443 -24.46 -43.63 -46.49
C GLU A 443 -23.31 -44.20 -47.31
N ARG A 444 -23.54 -45.33 -48.00
CA ARG A 444 -22.49 -46.00 -48.80
C ARG A 444 -22.18 -45.28 -50.11
N MET A 445 -23.18 -44.74 -50.80
CA MET A 445 -23.02 -44.17 -52.15
C MET A 445 -22.98 -42.62 -52.16
N GLY A 446 -23.23 -41.97 -51.02
CA GLY A 446 -23.27 -40.51 -50.89
C GLY A 446 -24.54 -39.86 -51.42
N SER A 447 -25.23 -40.49 -52.37
CA SER A 447 -26.57 -40.14 -52.83
C SER A 447 -27.30 -41.37 -53.38
N ILE A 448 -28.62 -41.34 -53.32
CA ILE A 448 -29.50 -42.38 -53.85
C ILE A 448 -29.94 -41.97 -55.26
N VAL A 449 -29.72 -42.86 -56.22
CA VAL A 449 -30.26 -42.76 -57.58
C VAL A 449 -31.54 -43.60 -57.65
N TYR A 450 -32.67 -42.99 -58.01
CA TYR A 450 -34.00 -43.61 -57.95
C TYR A 450 -34.09 -44.96 -58.69
N GLU A 451 -33.41 -45.09 -59.83
CA GLU A 451 -33.41 -46.29 -60.66
C GLU A 451 -32.81 -47.52 -59.96
N LYS A 452 -31.89 -47.28 -59.02
CA LYS A 452 -31.18 -48.32 -58.25
C LYS A 452 -31.93 -48.73 -56.97
N CYS A 453 -33.03 -48.06 -56.63
CA CYS A 453 -33.81 -48.41 -55.44
C CYS A 453 -34.50 -49.78 -55.59
N PRO A 454 -34.71 -50.52 -54.48
CA PRO A 454 -35.42 -51.79 -54.47
C PRO A 454 -36.76 -51.71 -55.21
N SER A 455 -37.05 -52.72 -56.04
CA SER A 455 -38.29 -52.76 -56.83
C SER A 455 -39.55 -52.81 -55.94
N GLU A 456 -39.43 -53.37 -54.74
CA GLU A 456 -40.49 -53.41 -53.73
C GLU A 456 -40.88 -52.00 -53.25
N PHE A 457 -39.89 -51.17 -52.88
CA PHE A 457 -40.12 -49.78 -52.47
C PHE A 457 -40.72 -48.94 -53.60
N ARG A 458 -40.17 -49.07 -54.83
CA ARG A 458 -40.65 -48.32 -56.01
C ARG A 458 -42.10 -48.62 -56.38
N ARG A 459 -42.56 -49.86 -56.16
CA ARG A 459 -43.95 -50.27 -56.43
C ARG A 459 -44.87 -50.05 -55.22
N GLY A 460 -44.33 -50.07 -54.01
CA GLY A 460 -45.08 -49.97 -52.76
C GLY A 460 -45.43 -48.54 -52.33
N CYS A 461 -44.60 -47.55 -52.69
CA CYS A 461 -44.79 -46.16 -52.28
C CYS A 461 -45.27 -45.26 -53.44
N LEU A 462 -46.34 -44.48 -53.19
CA LEU A 462 -46.90 -43.50 -54.14
C LEU A 462 -45.94 -42.32 -54.38
N TYR A 463 -45.23 -41.89 -53.34
CA TYR A 463 -44.30 -40.75 -53.34
C TYR A 463 -42.83 -41.20 -53.36
N SER A 464 -42.54 -42.33 -54.01
CA SER A 464 -41.22 -42.98 -53.98
C SER A 464 -40.08 -42.09 -54.51
N ARG A 465 -40.33 -41.23 -55.50
CA ARG A 465 -39.35 -40.26 -56.03
C ARG A 465 -39.10 -39.10 -55.06
N ASP A 466 -40.14 -38.60 -54.42
CA ASP A 466 -40.06 -37.45 -53.50
C ASP A 466 -39.34 -37.86 -52.21
N ILE A 467 -39.59 -39.08 -51.71
CA ILE A 467 -38.86 -39.65 -50.56
C ILE A 467 -37.37 -39.77 -50.87
N VAL A 468 -36.99 -40.27 -52.06
CA VAL A 468 -35.57 -40.36 -52.45
C VAL A 468 -34.91 -38.98 -52.51
N THR A 469 -35.62 -37.98 -53.06
CA THR A 469 -35.14 -36.59 -53.12
C THR A 469 -34.97 -36.00 -51.72
N LEU A 470 -35.95 -36.22 -50.83
CA LEU A 470 -35.91 -35.76 -49.45
C LEU A 470 -34.77 -36.43 -48.67
N ILE A 471 -34.58 -37.74 -48.81
CA ILE A 471 -33.48 -38.47 -48.17
C ILE A 471 -32.13 -37.89 -48.62
N ASN A 472 -31.94 -37.65 -49.93
CA ASN A 472 -30.72 -37.04 -50.44
C ASN A 472 -30.49 -35.64 -49.86
N TYR A 473 -31.53 -34.81 -49.75
CA TYR A 473 -31.45 -33.48 -49.14
C TYR A 473 -31.09 -33.55 -47.64
N LEU A 474 -31.78 -34.40 -46.87
CA LEU A 474 -31.52 -34.58 -45.44
C LEU A 474 -30.10 -35.10 -45.19
N TYR A 475 -29.63 -36.06 -45.99
CA TYR A 475 -28.30 -36.62 -45.87
C TYR A 475 -27.20 -35.61 -46.23
N ALA A 476 -27.42 -34.79 -47.28
CA ALA A 476 -26.52 -33.70 -47.63
C ALA A 476 -26.44 -32.64 -46.51
N SER A 477 -27.57 -32.27 -45.91
CA SER A 477 -27.65 -31.35 -44.77
C SER A 477 -26.93 -31.90 -43.53
N LEU A 478 -27.17 -33.17 -43.18
CA LEU A 478 -26.49 -33.84 -42.06
C LEU A 478 -24.98 -33.91 -42.25
N ARG A 479 -24.52 -34.24 -43.46
CA ARG A 479 -23.09 -34.28 -43.78
C ARG A 479 -22.44 -32.90 -43.66
N LEU A 480 -23.12 -31.85 -44.15
CA LEU A 480 -22.63 -30.47 -44.03
C LEU A 480 -22.57 -30.02 -42.57
N ASN A 481 -23.60 -30.31 -41.78
CA ASN A 481 -23.63 -30.01 -40.34
C ASN A 481 -22.53 -30.75 -39.58
N ASN A 482 -22.32 -32.04 -39.86
CA ASN A 482 -21.24 -32.82 -39.25
C ASN A 482 -19.85 -32.30 -39.67
N TYR A 483 -19.67 -31.92 -40.93
CA TYR A 483 -18.44 -31.30 -41.40
C TYR A 483 -18.12 -30.00 -40.65
N TRP A 484 -19.10 -29.09 -40.55
CA TRP A 484 -18.93 -27.83 -39.81
C TRP A 484 -18.71 -28.07 -38.31
N LYS A 485 -19.40 -29.04 -37.72
CA LYS A 485 -19.19 -29.42 -36.32
C LYS A 485 -17.76 -29.90 -36.07
N ASN A 486 -17.27 -30.86 -36.87
CA ASN A 486 -15.90 -31.35 -36.75
C ASN A 486 -14.88 -30.23 -36.96
N ARG A 487 -15.13 -29.32 -37.92
CA ARG A 487 -14.23 -28.19 -38.18
C ARG A 487 -14.20 -27.17 -37.03
N LEU A 488 -15.35 -26.94 -36.39
CA LEU A 488 -15.44 -26.10 -35.19
C LEU A 488 -14.75 -26.78 -34.01
N ASP A 489 -14.92 -28.09 -33.82
CA ASP A 489 -14.28 -28.86 -32.75
C ASP A 489 -12.74 -28.85 -32.91
N GLU A 490 -12.23 -29.03 -34.15
CA GLU A 490 -10.80 -28.88 -34.48
C GLU A 490 -10.26 -27.47 -34.15
N SER A 491 -10.99 -26.43 -34.55
CA SER A 491 -10.62 -25.03 -34.32
C SER A 491 -10.63 -24.69 -32.83
N CYS A 492 -11.69 -25.05 -32.10
CA CYS A 492 -11.80 -24.86 -30.66
C CYS A 492 -10.74 -25.65 -29.90
N GLY A 493 -10.39 -26.86 -30.35
CA GLY A 493 -9.30 -27.65 -29.79
C GLY A 493 -7.92 -27.00 -29.99
N MET A 494 -7.69 -26.34 -31.12
CA MET A 494 -6.49 -25.54 -31.36
C MET A 494 -6.44 -24.31 -30.44
N ILE A 495 -7.54 -23.54 -30.36
CA ILE A 495 -7.62 -22.34 -29.51
C ILE A 495 -7.48 -22.70 -28.03
N SER A 496 -8.09 -23.80 -27.58
CA SER A 496 -7.96 -24.28 -26.20
C SER A 496 -6.51 -24.59 -25.83
N ARG A 497 -5.76 -25.27 -26.72
CA ARG A 497 -4.31 -25.48 -26.55
C ARG A 497 -3.55 -24.16 -26.49
N GLN A 498 -3.91 -23.20 -27.35
CA GLN A 498 -3.24 -21.91 -27.37
C GLN A 498 -3.46 -21.10 -26.09
N VAL A 499 -4.70 -20.99 -25.65
CA VAL A 499 -5.08 -20.28 -24.43
C VAL A 499 -4.44 -20.92 -23.19
N ARG A 500 -4.35 -22.26 -23.16
CA ARG A 500 -3.65 -22.98 -22.08
C ARG A 500 -2.15 -22.70 -22.06
N GLY A 501 -1.51 -22.60 -23.23
CA GLY A 501 -0.11 -22.19 -23.35
C GLY A 501 0.15 -20.80 -22.75
N LEU A 502 -0.71 -19.82 -23.08
CA LEU A 502 -0.63 -18.47 -22.49
C LEU A 502 -0.79 -18.47 -20.97
N SER A 503 -1.75 -19.24 -20.45
CA SER A 503 -1.96 -19.37 -19.00
C SER A 503 -0.69 -19.84 -18.28
N ARG A 504 0.00 -20.86 -18.81
CA ARG A 504 1.26 -21.37 -18.26
C ARG A 504 2.38 -20.32 -18.29
N VAL A 505 2.47 -19.53 -19.36
CA VAL A 505 3.44 -18.43 -19.46
C VAL A 505 3.19 -17.38 -18.37
N ILE A 506 1.95 -16.93 -18.21
CA ILE A 506 1.58 -15.94 -17.17
C ILE A 506 1.87 -16.48 -15.77
N GLU A 507 1.60 -17.77 -15.53
CA GLU A 507 1.89 -18.42 -14.25
C GLU A 507 3.39 -18.45 -13.95
N LYS A 508 4.24 -18.84 -14.91
CA LYS A 508 5.70 -18.79 -14.76
C LYS A 508 6.23 -17.38 -14.50
N LEU A 509 5.73 -16.37 -15.23
CA LEU A 509 6.11 -14.96 -14.99
C LEU A 509 5.67 -14.47 -13.60
N ALA A 510 4.50 -14.92 -13.11
CA ALA A 510 4.03 -14.57 -11.77
C ALA A 510 4.85 -15.25 -10.66
N ASP A 511 5.44 -16.42 -10.93
CA ASP A 511 6.31 -17.11 -9.99
C ASP A 511 7.72 -16.50 -9.92
N ASP A 512 8.25 -16.03 -11.05
CA ASP A 512 9.56 -15.39 -11.13
C ASP A 512 9.58 -13.95 -10.58
N TYR A 513 8.40 -13.30 -10.50
CA TYR A 513 8.24 -12.01 -9.83
C TYR A 513 8.56 -12.03 -8.31
N ASP A 514 8.84 -13.21 -7.74
CA ASP A 514 9.15 -13.48 -6.32
C ASP A 514 10.60 -13.13 -5.93
N ASP A 515 11.33 -12.41 -6.77
CA ASP A 515 12.71 -12.07 -6.48
C ASP A 515 12.79 -11.11 -5.28
N ARG A 516 13.22 -11.65 -4.14
CA ARG A 516 13.15 -11.04 -2.81
C ARG A 516 14.05 -9.82 -2.71
N THR A 517 13.56 -8.68 -3.19
CA THR A 517 14.19 -7.38 -2.94
C THR A 517 14.00 -7.02 -1.47
N VAL A 518 15.04 -7.23 -0.66
CA VAL A 518 15.04 -6.94 0.76
C VAL A 518 15.81 -5.65 1.01
N ILE A 519 15.23 -4.75 1.79
CA ILE A 519 15.94 -3.56 2.27
C ILE A 519 16.88 -3.98 3.40
N ASP A 520 18.20 -3.89 3.19
CA ASP A 520 19.18 -4.24 4.20
C ASP A 520 19.34 -3.11 5.23
N TYR A 521 18.58 -3.19 6.33
CA TYR A 521 18.61 -2.20 7.40
C TYR A 521 19.96 -2.11 8.13
N ALA A 522 20.70 -3.21 8.24
CA ALA A 522 22.01 -3.21 8.89
C ALA A 522 23.02 -2.44 8.03
N LEU A 523 23.00 -2.66 6.71
CA LEU A 523 23.80 -1.92 5.76
C LEU A 523 23.40 -0.44 5.68
N LYS A 524 22.10 -0.14 5.75
CA LYS A 524 21.58 1.24 5.79
C LYS A 524 22.20 2.02 6.95
N GLU A 525 22.20 1.46 8.15
CA GLU A 525 22.77 2.12 9.32
C GLU A 525 24.31 2.21 9.25
N LYS A 526 25.00 1.21 8.67
CA LYS A 526 26.44 1.27 8.40
C LYS A 526 26.80 2.43 7.48
N ILE A 527 26.17 2.53 6.31
CA ILE A 527 26.40 3.60 5.33
C ILE A 527 26.08 4.96 5.97
N LYS A 528 24.93 5.07 6.64
CA LYS A 528 24.49 6.30 7.30
C LYS A 528 25.48 6.79 8.36
N LYS A 529 26.06 5.90 9.16
CA LYS A 529 27.06 6.23 10.19
C LYS A 529 28.37 6.70 9.56
N SER A 530 28.84 6.04 8.51
CA SER A 530 30.07 6.42 7.81
C SER A 530 29.92 7.73 7.03
N MET A 531 28.82 7.91 6.30
CA MET A 531 28.55 9.15 5.54
C MET A 531 28.44 10.37 6.46
N LYS A 532 27.86 10.22 7.66
CA LYS A 532 27.84 11.29 8.67
C LYS A 532 29.23 11.65 9.21
N LYS A 533 30.13 10.68 9.36
CA LYS A 533 31.52 10.94 9.79
C LYS A 533 32.30 11.73 8.73
N MET A 534 31.96 11.55 7.46
CA MET A 534 32.53 12.28 6.33
C MET A 534 31.75 13.58 6.01
N GLU A 535 30.88 14.04 6.91
CA GLU A 535 30.11 15.30 6.80
C GLU A 535 29.14 15.42 5.59
N PHE A 536 28.77 14.30 4.96
CA PHE A 536 27.80 14.31 3.87
C PHE A 536 26.37 14.58 4.37
N LYS A 537 25.66 15.49 3.70
CA LYS A 537 24.25 15.80 3.95
C LYS A 537 23.36 14.99 3.03
N PHE A 538 22.67 13.99 3.57
CA PHE A 538 21.71 13.17 2.84
C PHE A 538 20.32 13.23 3.51
N ARG A 539 19.26 13.06 2.71
CA ARG A 539 17.89 12.94 3.24
C ARG A 539 17.56 11.49 3.52
N GLU A 540 17.81 10.62 2.53
CA GLU A 540 17.50 9.20 2.63
C GLU A 540 18.51 8.33 1.88
N ILE A 541 18.71 7.13 2.42
CA ILE A 541 19.56 6.08 1.86
C ILE A 541 18.75 4.77 1.96
N ILE A 542 18.59 4.07 0.85
CA ILE A 542 17.82 2.83 0.75
C ILE A 542 18.69 1.79 0.02
N PRO A 543 19.46 0.97 0.76
CA PRO A 543 20.12 -0.18 0.18
C PRO A 543 19.10 -1.30 -0.05
N ILE A 544 19.07 -1.82 -1.27
CA ILE A 544 18.19 -2.90 -1.73
C ILE A 544 19.10 -4.04 -2.17
N ARG A 545 18.92 -5.22 -1.58
CA ARG A 545 19.59 -6.45 -2.00
C ARG A 545 18.59 -7.33 -2.74
N LYS A 546 18.92 -7.75 -3.96
CA LYS A 546 18.18 -8.77 -4.74
C LYS A 546 18.55 -10.19 -4.26
N ALA A 547 17.81 -11.20 -4.71
CA ALA A 547 18.08 -12.61 -4.39
C ALA A 547 19.49 -13.05 -4.83
N ASP A 548 19.98 -12.54 -5.97
CA ASP A 548 21.31 -12.79 -6.53
C ASP A 548 22.47 -12.06 -5.84
N GLU A 549 22.31 -11.67 -4.57
CA GLU A 549 23.26 -10.87 -3.76
C GLU A 549 23.61 -9.47 -4.32
N GLN A 550 23.05 -9.09 -5.47
CA GLN A 550 23.27 -7.78 -6.08
C GLN A 550 22.73 -6.66 -5.20
N LEU A 551 23.55 -5.63 -5.02
CA LEU A 551 23.30 -4.51 -4.12
C LEU A 551 23.12 -3.22 -4.92
N TYR A 552 21.92 -2.65 -4.80
CA TYR A 552 21.56 -1.35 -5.36
C TYR A 552 21.35 -0.37 -4.20
N ILE A 553 21.92 0.83 -4.29
CA ILE A 553 21.78 1.83 -3.22
C ILE A 553 21.10 3.06 -3.79
N LYS A 554 19.80 3.22 -3.49
CA LYS A 554 19.07 4.44 -3.83
C LYS A 554 19.39 5.52 -2.81
N MET A 555 19.77 6.69 -3.30
CA MET A 555 20.13 7.84 -2.48
C MET A 555 19.28 9.06 -2.85
N ILE A 556 18.84 9.78 -1.83
CA ILE A 556 18.12 11.05 -1.96
C ILE A 556 18.91 12.12 -1.22
N MET A 557 19.43 13.09 -1.97
CA MET A 557 20.25 14.18 -1.45
C MET A 557 19.67 15.54 -1.87
N GLY A 558 20.21 16.62 -1.30
CA GLY A 558 19.93 17.96 -1.81
C GLY A 558 20.49 18.11 -3.24
N SER A 559 19.80 18.90 -4.06
CA SER A 559 20.29 19.23 -5.41
C SER A 559 21.71 19.78 -5.36
N CYS A 560 22.59 19.24 -6.21
CA CYS A 560 23.96 19.71 -6.38
C CYS A 560 23.98 20.98 -7.24
N THR A 561 25.02 21.79 -7.10
CA THR A 561 25.20 23.03 -7.87
C THR A 561 25.99 22.82 -9.15
N ASP A 562 26.81 21.78 -9.18
CA ASP A 562 27.76 21.38 -10.22
C ASP A 562 27.22 20.23 -11.11
N GLY A 563 26.10 19.60 -10.75
CA GLY A 563 25.50 18.51 -11.52
C GLY A 563 26.20 17.14 -11.37
N GLU A 564 27.44 17.12 -10.90
CA GLU A 564 28.29 15.91 -10.85
C GLU A 564 28.69 15.49 -9.43
N TYR A 565 28.30 16.24 -8.39
CA TYR A 565 28.62 15.90 -7.00
C TYR A 565 28.29 14.44 -6.61
N CYS A 566 27.18 13.90 -7.10
CA CYS A 566 26.78 12.51 -6.86
C CYS A 566 27.77 11.50 -7.45
N VAL A 567 28.32 11.78 -8.63
CA VAL A 567 29.27 10.92 -9.34
C VAL A 567 30.67 11.06 -8.75
N ASN A 568 31.15 12.29 -8.58
CA ASN A 568 32.56 12.56 -8.28
C ASN A 568 32.89 12.50 -6.79
N GLN A 569 31.92 12.74 -5.89
CA GLN A 569 32.17 12.72 -4.44
C GLN A 569 31.41 11.62 -3.72
N VAL A 570 30.12 11.44 -4.03
CA VAL A 570 29.28 10.49 -3.27
C VAL A 570 29.57 9.05 -3.65
N ALA A 571 29.65 8.71 -4.93
CA ALA A 571 29.93 7.33 -5.35
C ALA A 571 31.30 6.81 -4.85
N PRO A 572 32.42 7.57 -4.92
CA PRO A 572 33.68 7.16 -4.31
C PRO A 572 33.62 7.02 -2.78
N ALA A 573 32.88 7.90 -2.10
CA ALA A 573 32.71 7.81 -0.64
C ALA A 573 31.96 6.54 -0.23
N VAL A 574 30.89 6.19 -0.94
CA VAL A 574 30.15 4.93 -0.70
C VAL A 574 31.03 3.72 -1.03
N SER A 575 31.80 3.80 -2.12
CA SER A 575 32.76 2.76 -2.52
C SER A 575 33.79 2.49 -1.41
N ALA A 576 34.36 3.54 -0.81
CA ALA A 576 35.32 3.43 0.28
C ALA A 576 34.72 2.80 1.55
N VAL A 577 33.43 3.00 1.81
CA VAL A 577 32.72 2.43 2.99
C VAL A 577 32.43 0.94 2.82
N LEU A 578 32.13 0.53 1.59
CA LEU A 578 31.73 -0.84 1.28
C LEU A 578 32.92 -1.73 0.89
N GLY A 579 34.02 -1.12 0.43
CA GLY A 579 35.23 -1.85 -0.01
C GLY A 579 35.12 -2.36 -1.45
N GLU A 580 34.08 -1.96 -2.18
CA GLU A 580 33.85 -2.30 -3.59
C GLU A 580 33.63 -1.02 -4.38
N LYS A 581 33.90 -1.04 -5.69
CA LYS A 581 33.69 0.13 -6.56
C LYS A 581 32.20 0.24 -6.90
N PHE A 582 31.60 1.41 -6.64
CA PHE A 582 30.23 1.75 -7.00
C PHE A 582 30.22 2.91 -8.00
N GLU A 583 29.26 2.88 -8.93
CA GLU A 583 29.03 3.93 -9.93
C GLU A 583 27.56 4.34 -9.97
N VAL A 584 27.30 5.55 -10.49
CA VAL A 584 25.94 6.08 -10.63
C VAL A 584 25.35 5.59 -11.96
N THR A 585 24.29 4.80 -11.90
CA THR A 585 23.61 4.26 -13.09
C THR A 585 22.43 5.12 -13.51
N GLU A 586 21.61 5.52 -12.55
CA GLU A 586 20.43 6.35 -12.78
C GLU A 586 20.52 7.65 -11.99
N ARG A 587 20.17 8.77 -12.63
CA ARG A 587 20.08 10.08 -11.97
C ARG A 587 18.81 10.82 -12.40
N ASN A 588 18.10 11.34 -11.41
CA ASN A 588 16.97 12.24 -11.57
C ASN A 588 17.28 13.54 -10.80
N CYS A 589 17.98 14.43 -11.49
CA CYS A 589 18.33 15.75 -10.98
C CYS A 589 17.20 16.74 -11.29
N PRO A 590 16.91 17.70 -10.40
CA PRO A 590 15.87 18.68 -10.64
C PRO A 590 16.33 19.68 -11.72
N CYS A 591 15.39 20.18 -12.53
CA CYS A 591 15.70 21.12 -13.63
C CYS A 591 16.39 22.41 -13.16
N LEU A 592 16.12 22.87 -11.93
CA LEU A 592 16.83 23.98 -11.30
C LEU A 592 17.88 23.44 -10.32
N MET A 593 19.15 23.52 -10.72
CA MET A 593 20.28 23.13 -9.86
C MET A 593 20.33 23.96 -8.57
N GLY A 594 20.69 23.33 -7.45
CA GLY A 594 20.70 23.92 -6.11
C GLY A 594 19.33 24.02 -5.41
N LYS A 595 18.21 23.75 -6.08
CA LYS A 595 16.88 23.66 -5.45
C LYS A 595 16.23 22.29 -5.70
N GLY A 596 15.68 21.69 -4.65
CA GLY A 596 15.02 20.39 -4.73
C GLY A 596 15.92 19.22 -4.33
N ASN A 597 15.54 18.03 -4.78
CA ASN A 597 16.19 16.76 -4.44
C ASN A 597 16.87 16.19 -5.66
N CYS A 598 18.10 15.70 -5.49
CA CYS A 598 18.75 14.83 -6.45
C CYS A 598 18.51 13.38 -6.00
N GLU A 599 17.83 12.61 -6.83
CA GLU A 599 17.63 11.16 -6.62
C GLU A 599 18.53 10.40 -7.58
N PHE A 600 19.30 9.45 -7.06
CA PHE A 600 20.18 8.63 -7.90
C PHE A 600 20.38 7.24 -7.30
N THR A 601 20.75 6.30 -8.17
CA THR A 601 20.99 4.90 -7.81
C THR A 601 22.46 4.57 -8.01
N LEU A 602 23.07 3.94 -7.01
CA LEU A 602 24.43 3.43 -7.07
C LEU A 602 24.43 1.91 -7.20
N ASN A 603 25.16 1.41 -8.19
CA ASN A 603 25.37 -0.03 -8.43
C ASN A 603 26.85 -0.34 -8.33
N ARG A 604 27.19 -1.61 -8.09
CA ARG A 604 28.56 -2.07 -8.18
C ARG A 604 29.05 -1.86 -9.62
N ALA A 605 30.23 -1.28 -9.78
CA ALA A 605 30.80 -1.01 -11.10
C ALA A 605 31.29 -2.33 -11.75
N CYS A 606 31.00 -2.51 -13.03
CA CYS A 606 31.43 -3.70 -13.76
C CYS A 606 32.97 -3.74 -13.87
N THR A 607 33.58 -4.92 -13.72
CA THR A 607 35.05 -5.09 -13.74
C THR A 607 35.58 -5.19 -15.17
N TYR A 608 34.79 -5.76 -16.06
CA TYR A 608 35.10 -5.90 -17.48
C TYR A 608 34.23 -4.96 -18.32
N ARG A 609 34.72 -4.62 -19.50
CA ARG A 609 33.99 -3.88 -20.54
C ARG A 609 34.02 -4.71 -21.82
N VAL A 610 32.90 -4.77 -22.51
CA VAL A 610 32.79 -5.43 -23.81
C VAL A 610 32.82 -4.37 -24.92
N SER A 611 33.52 -4.66 -26.01
CA SER A 611 33.44 -3.93 -27.27
C SER A 611 32.96 -4.89 -28.34
N THR A 612 31.96 -4.48 -29.11
CA THR A 612 31.33 -5.35 -30.11
C THR A 612 31.47 -4.79 -31.52
N GLY A 613 31.44 -5.69 -32.49
CA GLY A 613 31.40 -5.38 -33.91
C GLY A 613 30.55 -6.40 -34.64
N VAL A 614 29.76 -5.94 -35.60
CA VAL A 614 28.83 -6.78 -36.35
C VAL A 614 28.96 -6.51 -37.84
N ALA A 615 28.99 -7.60 -38.61
CA ALA A 615 28.85 -7.55 -40.05
C ALA A 615 27.66 -8.44 -40.43
N GLN A 616 26.83 -7.98 -41.37
CA GLN A 616 25.67 -8.73 -41.86
C GLN A 616 25.49 -8.52 -43.37
N VAL A 617 25.16 -9.59 -44.09
CA VAL A 617 24.88 -9.59 -45.52
C VAL A 617 23.70 -10.52 -45.79
N GLY A 618 22.61 -9.96 -46.31
CA GLY A 618 21.42 -10.73 -46.68
C GLY A 618 21.54 -11.39 -48.05
N LYS A 619 20.90 -12.55 -48.21
CA LYS A 619 20.63 -13.22 -49.49
C LYS A 619 19.73 -12.39 -50.38
N GLU A 620 18.71 -11.79 -49.79
CA GLU A 620 17.77 -10.88 -50.44
C GLU A 620 17.91 -9.44 -49.90
N LYS A 621 16.94 -8.57 -50.22
CA LYS A 621 16.92 -7.18 -49.75
C LYS A 621 16.80 -7.06 -48.23
N VAL A 622 16.24 -8.08 -47.58
CA VAL A 622 16.05 -8.17 -46.13
C VAL A 622 16.63 -9.50 -45.66
N SER A 623 17.49 -9.44 -44.64
CA SER A 623 18.05 -10.61 -43.97
C SER A 623 17.02 -11.25 -43.02
N GLY A 624 16.90 -12.57 -43.09
CA GLY A 624 16.18 -13.42 -42.15
C GLY A 624 16.85 -13.48 -40.78
N ASP A 625 18.18 -13.34 -40.71
CA ASP A 625 18.93 -13.21 -39.46
C ASP A 625 18.62 -11.91 -38.69
N SER A 626 18.37 -12.03 -37.39
CA SER A 626 18.28 -10.91 -36.44
C SER A 626 19.21 -11.11 -35.26
N TYR A 627 19.75 -10.03 -34.70
CA TYR A 627 20.60 -10.06 -33.51
C TYR A 627 20.26 -8.93 -32.54
N THR A 628 20.67 -9.08 -31.28
CA THR A 628 20.69 -8.01 -30.29
C THR A 628 21.97 -8.07 -29.46
N ILE A 629 22.44 -6.90 -29.05
CA ILE A 629 23.57 -6.70 -28.16
C ILE A 629 23.11 -5.66 -27.14
N ALA A 630 22.97 -6.08 -25.88
CA ALA A 630 22.43 -5.23 -24.83
C ALA A 630 23.15 -5.48 -23.50
N THR A 631 23.47 -4.40 -22.80
CA THR A 631 23.98 -4.48 -21.42
C THR A 631 22.79 -4.43 -20.46
N LEU A 632 22.55 -5.54 -19.74
CA LEU A 632 21.49 -5.67 -18.74
C LEU A 632 21.81 -4.88 -17.46
N GLN A 633 20.79 -4.56 -16.66
CA GLN A 633 20.89 -3.72 -15.45
C GLN A 633 21.79 -4.29 -14.34
N ASP A 634 22.21 -5.54 -14.48
CA ASP A 634 22.98 -6.29 -13.51
C ASP A 634 24.43 -6.55 -13.95
N CYS A 635 24.96 -5.72 -14.86
CA CYS A 635 26.30 -5.89 -15.44
C CYS A 635 26.46 -7.24 -16.17
N ARG A 636 25.39 -7.77 -16.79
CA ARG A 636 25.50 -8.85 -17.77
C ARG A 636 25.41 -8.28 -19.19
N GLU A 637 26.30 -8.70 -20.07
CA GLU A 637 26.21 -8.40 -21.49
C GLU A 637 25.45 -9.53 -22.19
N LEU A 638 24.33 -9.21 -22.81
CA LEU A 638 23.54 -10.11 -23.66
C LEU A 638 23.98 -9.95 -25.10
N ILE A 639 24.41 -11.05 -25.72
CA ILE A 639 24.60 -11.15 -27.17
C ILE A 639 23.71 -12.30 -27.64
N ALA A 640 22.76 -12.01 -28.51
CA ALA A 640 21.90 -13.03 -29.08
C ALA A 640 21.79 -12.90 -30.60
N LEU A 641 21.81 -14.04 -31.27
CA LEU A 641 21.62 -14.19 -32.71
C LEU A 641 20.49 -15.20 -32.95
N SER A 642 19.59 -14.87 -33.87
CA SER A 642 18.50 -15.75 -34.27
C SER A 642 18.38 -15.78 -35.77
N ASP A 643 18.40 -16.99 -36.32
CA ASP A 643 18.05 -17.25 -37.71
C ASP A 643 16.60 -17.76 -37.78
N GLY A 644 15.80 -17.10 -38.62
CA GLY A 644 14.40 -17.40 -38.83
C GLY A 644 14.22 -18.28 -40.06
N MET A 645 13.50 -19.39 -39.93
CA MET A 645 13.27 -20.29 -41.07
C MET A 645 12.44 -19.61 -42.17
N GLY A 646 12.94 -19.62 -43.40
CA GLY A 646 12.25 -19.07 -44.57
C GLY A 646 13.17 -18.18 -45.40
N VAL A 647 12.60 -17.28 -46.20
CA VAL A 647 13.37 -16.29 -46.96
C VAL A 647 12.69 -14.94 -46.84
N GLY A 648 13.47 -13.89 -46.65
CA GLY A 648 13.01 -12.51 -46.71
C GLY A 648 12.23 -12.05 -45.47
N GLU A 649 11.11 -11.35 -45.70
CA GLU A 649 10.43 -10.56 -44.67
C GLU A 649 9.75 -11.42 -43.57
N GLU A 650 9.21 -12.59 -43.93
CA GLU A 650 8.59 -13.51 -42.97
C GLU A 650 9.62 -14.05 -41.95
N ALA A 651 10.76 -14.55 -42.43
CA ALA A 651 11.88 -15.00 -41.61
C ALA A 651 12.41 -13.88 -40.70
N SER A 652 12.60 -12.68 -41.26
CA SER A 652 13.06 -11.51 -40.52
C SER A 652 12.10 -11.10 -39.41
N ASN A 653 10.78 -11.18 -39.65
CA ASN A 653 9.78 -10.86 -38.64
C ASN A 653 9.76 -11.88 -37.50
N GLN A 654 9.99 -13.16 -37.80
CA GLN A 654 10.05 -14.22 -36.80
C GLN A 654 11.29 -14.08 -35.89
N SER A 655 12.48 -14.03 -36.47
CA SER A 655 13.75 -13.89 -35.73
C SER A 655 13.77 -12.60 -34.90
N ARG A 656 13.31 -11.47 -35.47
CA ARG A 656 13.22 -10.19 -34.77
C ARG A 656 12.23 -10.23 -33.60
N SER A 657 11.10 -10.91 -33.75
CA SER A 657 10.12 -11.02 -32.67
C SER A 657 10.67 -11.84 -31.50
N ALA A 658 11.38 -12.94 -31.79
CA ALA A 658 12.01 -13.77 -30.77
C ALA A 658 13.10 -12.99 -30.00
N ILE A 659 14.00 -12.31 -30.73
CA ILE A 659 15.09 -11.51 -30.15
C ILE A 659 14.54 -10.37 -29.28
N ARG A 660 13.55 -9.61 -29.77
CA ARG A 660 12.97 -8.50 -29.01
C ARG A 660 12.26 -8.97 -27.74
N MET A 661 11.59 -10.12 -27.81
CA MET A 661 10.94 -10.71 -26.65
C MET A 661 11.97 -11.17 -25.60
N LEU A 662 13.06 -11.79 -26.05
CA LEU A 662 14.19 -12.17 -25.18
C LEU A 662 14.76 -10.95 -24.46
N GLU A 663 15.10 -9.91 -25.22
CA GLU A 663 15.64 -8.66 -24.70
C GLU A 663 14.70 -8.03 -23.68
N SER A 664 13.41 -7.88 -24.03
CA SER A 664 12.42 -7.26 -23.13
C SER A 664 12.20 -8.04 -21.83
N LEU A 665 12.21 -9.38 -21.88
CA LEU A 665 12.04 -10.21 -20.69
C LEU A 665 13.27 -10.16 -19.78
N LEU A 666 14.48 -10.23 -20.35
CA LEU A 666 15.72 -10.15 -19.59
C LEU A 666 15.94 -8.74 -19.00
N GLU A 667 15.63 -7.67 -19.74
CA GLU A 667 15.66 -6.29 -19.24
C GLU A 667 14.66 -6.05 -18.10
N ALA A 668 13.49 -6.69 -18.16
CA ALA A 668 12.50 -6.67 -17.09
C ALA A 668 12.96 -7.45 -15.84
N GLY A 669 14.09 -8.18 -15.94
CA GLY A 669 14.71 -8.92 -14.85
C GLY A 669 14.17 -10.33 -14.66
N PHE A 670 13.49 -10.90 -15.66
CA PHE A 670 13.06 -12.30 -15.62
C PHE A 670 14.25 -13.25 -15.81
N ASP A 671 14.17 -14.45 -15.20
CA ASP A 671 15.19 -15.47 -15.39
C ASP A 671 15.26 -15.95 -16.86
N LYS A 672 16.46 -16.31 -17.28
CA LYS A 672 16.76 -16.77 -18.64
C LYS A 672 15.96 -18.01 -19.03
N THR A 673 15.71 -18.93 -18.09
CA THR A 673 14.94 -20.15 -18.39
C THR A 673 13.48 -19.81 -18.65
N VAL A 674 12.90 -18.92 -17.83
CA VAL A 674 11.54 -18.41 -17.99
C VAL A 674 11.39 -17.64 -19.29
N ALA A 675 12.39 -16.82 -19.65
CA ALA A 675 12.38 -16.08 -20.90
C ALA A 675 12.36 -17.01 -22.13
N LEU A 676 13.24 -18.01 -22.16
CA LEU A 676 13.30 -18.99 -23.26
C LEU A 676 12.04 -19.84 -23.37
N ASP A 677 11.52 -20.31 -22.24
CA ASP A 677 10.25 -21.06 -22.20
C ASP A 677 9.08 -20.22 -22.70
N THR A 678 9.07 -18.93 -22.37
CA THR A 678 8.03 -17.99 -22.81
C THR A 678 8.10 -17.75 -24.31
N ILE A 679 9.30 -17.57 -24.86
CA ILE A 679 9.50 -17.42 -26.31
C ILE A 679 9.09 -18.70 -27.04
N ASN A 680 9.52 -19.86 -26.56
CA ASN A 680 9.16 -21.16 -27.12
C ASN A 680 7.64 -21.35 -27.16
N SER A 681 7.00 -21.12 -26.02
CA SER A 681 5.55 -21.19 -25.90
C SER A 681 4.89 -20.20 -26.85
N THR A 682 5.39 -18.98 -26.97
CA THR A 682 4.78 -17.97 -27.85
C THR A 682 4.93 -18.27 -29.33
N LEU A 683 6.08 -18.81 -29.75
CA LEU A 683 6.29 -19.26 -31.13
C LEU A 683 5.36 -20.43 -31.48
N LEU A 684 5.24 -21.42 -30.58
CA LEU A 684 4.28 -22.53 -30.69
C LEU A 684 2.82 -22.08 -30.86
N LEU A 685 2.45 -20.94 -30.25
CA LEU A 685 1.10 -20.39 -30.33
C LEU A 685 0.79 -19.75 -31.68
N LYS A 686 1.78 -19.10 -32.30
CA LYS A 686 1.62 -18.34 -33.55
C LYS A 686 1.58 -19.26 -34.78
N SER A 687 2.26 -20.40 -34.71
CA SER A 687 2.44 -21.34 -35.80
C SER A 687 1.19 -22.18 -36.10
N THR A 688 0.61 -22.02 -37.31
CA THR A 688 -0.28 -23.05 -37.93
C THR A 688 0.50 -24.03 -38.81
N ARG A 689 1.71 -23.64 -39.21
CA ARG A 689 2.78 -24.43 -39.81
C ARG A 689 3.99 -24.26 -38.89
N GLU A 690 4.79 -25.30 -38.77
CA GLU A 690 6.00 -25.45 -37.95
C GLU A 690 6.99 -24.24 -38.03
N ASP A 691 6.66 -23.11 -37.42
CA ASP A 691 7.49 -21.90 -37.42
C ASP A 691 8.50 -22.00 -36.27
N PHE A 692 9.75 -22.34 -36.59
CA PHE A 692 10.85 -22.43 -35.63
C PHE A 692 11.92 -21.39 -35.92
N ALA A 693 12.60 -20.93 -34.88
CA ALA A 693 13.75 -20.05 -35.00
C ALA A 693 14.91 -20.64 -34.20
N THR A 694 16.11 -20.55 -34.74
CA THR A 694 17.30 -20.85 -33.97
C THR A 694 17.60 -19.67 -33.05
N LEU A 695 18.19 -19.95 -31.90
CA LEU A 695 18.63 -18.94 -30.94
C LEU A 695 20.03 -19.35 -30.45
N ASP A 696 20.98 -18.46 -30.65
CA ASP A 696 22.34 -18.53 -30.12
C ASP A 696 22.55 -17.36 -29.18
N ILE A 697 22.74 -17.65 -27.89
CA ILE A 697 22.83 -16.65 -26.83
C ILE A 697 24.15 -16.83 -26.10
N ALA A 698 24.90 -15.75 -25.96
CA ALA A 698 26.04 -15.64 -25.08
C ALA A 698 25.74 -14.54 -24.05
N MET A 699 25.68 -14.91 -22.78
CA MET A 699 25.46 -13.98 -21.68
C MET A 699 26.72 -13.89 -20.83
N ILE A 700 27.37 -12.73 -20.83
CA ILE A 700 28.67 -12.49 -20.19
C ILE A 700 28.47 -11.73 -18.88
N ASP A 701 28.85 -12.31 -17.75
CA ASP A 701 28.93 -11.59 -16.48
C ASP A 701 30.18 -10.69 -16.45
N LEU A 702 29.96 -9.37 -16.47
CA LEU A 702 31.02 -8.36 -16.49
C LEU A 702 31.70 -8.16 -15.13
N TYR A 703 31.30 -8.87 -14.06
CA TYR A 703 32.05 -8.93 -12.81
C TYR A 703 33.10 -10.04 -12.82
N THR A 704 32.75 -11.23 -13.33
CA THR A 704 33.57 -12.45 -13.19
C THR A 704 34.23 -12.91 -14.49
N ALA A 705 33.77 -12.38 -15.63
CA ALA A 705 34.03 -12.85 -16.99
C ALA A 705 33.54 -14.29 -17.26
N GLU A 706 32.55 -14.77 -16.50
CA GLU A 706 31.84 -16.02 -16.80
C GLU A 706 30.83 -15.79 -17.93
N VAL A 707 30.74 -16.74 -18.85
CA VAL A 707 29.85 -16.70 -20.01
C VAL A 707 28.98 -17.94 -20.01
N ASP A 708 27.68 -17.71 -20.04
CA ASP A 708 26.67 -18.74 -20.24
C ASP A 708 26.33 -18.80 -21.72
N PHE A 709 26.72 -19.90 -22.39
CA PHE A 709 26.35 -20.18 -23.77
C PHE A 709 25.07 -21.01 -23.80
N ILE A 710 24.05 -20.51 -24.48
CA ILE A 710 22.79 -21.21 -24.71
C ILE A 710 22.57 -21.31 -26.21
N LYS A 711 22.57 -22.53 -26.72
CA LYS A 711 22.45 -22.81 -28.15
C LYS A 711 21.26 -23.70 -28.40
N THR A 712 20.34 -23.27 -29.25
CA THR A 712 19.17 -24.04 -29.70
C THR A 712 19.15 -24.07 -31.22
N GLY A 713 19.55 -25.20 -31.80
CA GLY A 713 19.60 -25.39 -33.26
C GLY A 713 20.63 -24.55 -34.02
N SER A 714 21.59 -23.91 -33.33
CA SER A 714 22.54 -22.94 -33.92
C SER A 714 23.94 -23.50 -34.16
N VAL A 715 24.71 -22.81 -35.01
CA VAL A 715 26.10 -23.17 -35.38
C VAL A 715 27.13 -22.89 -34.26
N PRO A 716 28.35 -23.44 -34.36
CA PRO A 716 29.36 -23.28 -33.30
C PRO A 716 29.83 -21.83 -33.12
N THR A 717 30.12 -21.46 -31.86
CA THR A 717 30.74 -20.18 -31.50
C THR A 717 32.24 -20.38 -31.31
N PHE A 718 33.06 -19.37 -31.62
CA PHE A 718 34.50 -19.42 -31.50
C PHE A 718 34.99 -18.50 -30.40
N VAL A 719 35.94 -18.96 -29.58
CA VAL A 719 36.63 -18.14 -28.58
C VAL A 719 38.11 -18.13 -28.91
N LYS A 720 38.66 -16.95 -29.22
CA LYS A 720 40.08 -16.75 -29.44
C LYS A 720 40.74 -16.18 -28.19
N ARG A 721 41.76 -16.88 -27.72
CA ARG A 721 42.66 -16.47 -26.62
C ARG A 721 44.09 -16.46 -27.12
N GLY A 722 44.61 -15.26 -27.40
CA GLY A 722 45.91 -15.10 -28.06
C GLY A 722 45.93 -15.84 -29.40
N GLY A 723 46.86 -16.79 -29.58
CA GLY A 723 46.95 -17.62 -30.80
C GLY A 723 46.11 -18.90 -30.80
N LYS A 724 45.32 -19.18 -29.76
CA LYS A 724 44.48 -20.38 -29.67
C LYS A 724 43.02 -20.02 -29.94
N VAL A 725 42.34 -20.87 -30.71
CA VAL A 725 40.91 -20.74 -31.03
C VAL A 725 40.20 -22.00 -30.54
N GLU A 726 39.27 -21.83 -29.61
CA GLU A 726 38.39 -22.88 -29.07
C GLU A 726 37.03 -22.82 -29.78
N ILE A 727 36.42 -23.98 -30.01
CA ILE A 727 35.08 -24.11 -30.59
C ILE A 727 34.11 -24.52 -29.50
N ILE A 728 32.99 -23.83 -29.41
CA ILE A 728 31.88 -24.12 -28.50
C ILE A 728 30.69 -24.57 -29.34
N SER A 729 30.35 -25.85 -29.21
CA SER A 729 29.22 -26.48 -29.89
C SER A 729 28.33 -27.16 -28.85
N ALA A 730 27.02 -26.98 -28.94
CA ALA A 730 26.05 -27.77 -28.18
C ALA A 730 24.98 -28.31 -29.16
N SER A 731 24.50 -29.52 -28.89
CA SER A 731 23.43 -30.14 -29.69
C SER A 731 22.13 -30.05 -28.91
N SER A 732 21.34 -29.01 -29.16
CA SER A 732 19.95 -28.93 -28.68
C SER A 732 19.02 -28.52 -29.83
N LEU A 733 17.75 -28.90 -29.73
CA LEU A 733 16.75 -28.70 -30.78
C LEU A 733 16.33 -27.22 -30.88
N PRO A 734 16.00 -26.70 -32.08
CA PRO A 734 15.51 -25.34 -32.27
C PRO A 734 14.28 -24.99 -31.42
N VAL A 735 14.10 -23.70 -31.13
CA VAL A 735 12.97 -23.19 -30.35
C VAL A 735 11.69 -23.23 -31.19
N GLY A 736 10.62 -23.71 -30.57
CA GLY A 736 9.27 -23.79 -31.14
C GLY A 736 8.81 -25.21 -31.45
N ILE A 737 9.67 -26.25 -31.37
CA ILE A 737 9.33 -27.63 -31.80
C ILE A 737 8.66 -28.46 -30.69
N ILE A 738 9.08 -28.27 -29.43
CA ILE A 738 8.73 -29.14 -28.30
C ILE A 738 8.11 -28.31 -27.17
N GLU A 739 7.12 -28.84 -26.46
CA GLU A 739 6.40 -28.13 -25.38
C GLU A 739 7.30 -27.68 -24.21
N THR A 740 8.46 -28.30 -24.01
CA THR A 740 9.46 -27.95 -22.98
C THR A 740 10.86 -28.01 -23.58
N ILE A 741 11.63 -26.92 -23.43
CA ILE A 741 13.04 -26.87 -23.82
C ILE A 741 13.88 -27.12 -22.58
N ASP A 742 14.67 -28.20 -22.58
CA ASP A 742 15.74 -28.34 -21.61
C ASP A 742 16.87 -27.38 -22.03
N VAL A 743 16.93 -26.23 -21.36
CA VAL A 743 17.95 -25.20 -21.63
C VAL A 743 19.32 -25.73 -21.17
N TYR A 744 20.07 -26.32 -22.09
CA TYR A 744 21.47 -26.69 -21.83
C TYR A 744 22.35 -25.44 -21.91
N SER A 745 22.93 -25.04 -20.77
CA SER A 745 23.92 -23.96 -20.72
C SER A 745 25.32 -24.52 -20.57
N ASP A 746 26.24 -24.20 -21.50
CA ASP A 746 27.68 -24.42 -21.31
C ASP A 746 28.30 -23.18 -20.66
N LYS A 747 28.81 -23.33 -19.44
CA LYS A 747 29.41 -22.24 -18.68
C LYS A 747 30.92 -22.22 -18.86
N ARG A 748 31.46 -21.12 -19.38
CA ARG A 748 32.90 -20.94 -19.59
C ARG A 748 33.38 -19.65 -18.96
N ARG A 749 34.69 -19.56 -18.68
CA ARG A 749 35.30 -18.33 -18.16
C ARG A 749 36.24 -17.72 -19.18
N LEU A 750 35.90 -16.51 -19.63
CA LEU A 750 36.75 -15.69 -20.46
C LEU A 750 37.83 -15.00 -19.62
N ALA A 751 38.90 -14.62 -20.28
CA ALA A 751 39.95 -13.78 -19.75
C ALA A 751 39.91 -12.40 -20.43
N ALA A 752 40.51 -11.40 -19.80
CA ALA A 752 40.72 -10.12 -20.45
C ALA A 752 41.49 -10.32 -21.76
N ARG A 753 41.06 -9.61 -22.82
CA ARG A 753 41.55 -9.67 -24.20
C ARG A 753 41.16 -10.93 -24.97
N ASP A 754 40.20 -11.71 -24.47
CA ASP A 754 39.58 -12.77 -25.25
C ASP A 754 38.62 -12.16 -26.27
N LEU A 755 38.57 -12.79 -27.45
CA LEU A 755 37.64 -12.45 -28.53
C LEU A 755 36.64 -13.59 -28.70
N LEU A 756 35.37 -13.28 -28.55
CA LEU A 756 34.23 -14.14 -28.83
C LEU A 756 33.71 -13.85 -30.24
N VAL A 757 33.44 -14.88 -31.03
CA VAL A 757 32.91 -14.76 -32.40
C VAL A 757 31.72 -15.70 -32.57
N MET A 758 30.55 -15.13 -32.79
CA MET A 758 29.30 -15.83 -33.11
C MET A 758 28.97 -15.62 -34.59
N ILE A 759 28.42 -16.64 -35.24
CA ILE A 759 28.11 -16.62 -36.67
C ILE A 759 26.74 -17.26 -36.92
N SER A 760 26.07 -16.89 -38.01
CA SER A 760 24.93 -17.66 -38.55
C SER A 760 25.41 -18.80 -39.45
N ASP A 761 24.51 -19.71 -39.78
CA ASP A 761 24.79 -20.87 -40.63
C ASP A 761 25.14 -20.51 -42.07
N GLY A 762 24.58 -19.42 -42.61
CA GLY A 762 24.92 -18.92 -43.94
C GLY A 762 26.41 -18.58 -44.12
N VAL A 763 27.15 -18.31 -43.02
CA VAL A 763 28.61 -18.10 -43.06
C VAL A 763 29.37 -19.41 -43.35
N LEU A 764 28.78 -20.56 -42.97
CA LEU A 764 29.33 -21.89 -43.20
C LEU A 764 28.77 -22.55 -44.49
N ASP A 765 27.67 -22.03 -45.04
CA ASP A 765 26.94 -22.63 -46.17
C ASP A 765 27.52 -22.27 -47.56
N PHE A 766 28.76 -22.67 -47.82
CA PHE A 766 29.44 -22.46 -49.11
C PHE A 766 29.85 -23.75 -49.85
N SER A 767 29.68 -24.93 -49.23
CA SER A 767 30.05 -26.23 -49.82
C SER A 767 28.84 -27.17 -49.92
N SER A 768 28.63 -27.79 -51.10
CA SER A 768 27.58 -28.79 -51.32
C SER A 768 27.89 -30.16 -50.68
N ASN A 769 29.11 -30.36 -50.15
CA ASN A 769 29.51 -31.58 -49.45
C ASN A 769 29.30 -31.42 -47.94
N LYS A 770 28.37 -32.19 -47.37
CA LYS A 770 28.04 -32.17 -45.93
C LYS A 770 29.09 -32.85 -45.03
N ASP A 771 30.10 -33.52 -45.60
CA ASP A 771 31.10 -34.29 -44.87
C ASP A 771 32.43 -33.53 -44.61
N GLU A 772 32.57 -32.29 -45.09
CA GLU A 772 33.74 -31.44 -44.80
C GLU A 772 33.53 -30.60 -43.53
N ASP A 773 34.57 -30.51 -42.69
CA ASP A 773 34.58 -29.62 -41.53
C ASP A 773 34.70 -28.15 -41.98
N ASN A 774 33.55 -27.54 -42.28
CA ASN A 774 33.44 -26.16 -42.75
C ASN A 774 33.87 -25.11 -41.70
N THR A 775 34.24 -25.51 -40.47
CA THR A 775 34.66 -24.58 -39.41
C THR A 775 36.18 -24.31 -39.40
N ALA A 776 36.99 -25.17 -40.02
CA ALA A 776 38.45 -25.10 -39.94
C ALA A 776 39.05 -23.79 -40.49
N TRP A 777 38.48 -23.26 -41.59
CA TRP A 777 39.00 -22.03 -42.20
C TRP A 777 38.78 -20.79 -41.32
N ILE A 778 37.72 -20.77 -40.51
CA ILE A 778 37.46 -19.68 -39.55
C ILE A 778 38.52 -19.70 -38.46
N GLN A 779 38.86 -20.89 -37.96
CA GLN A 779 39.94 -21.03 -36.98
C GLN A 779 41.28 -20.55 -37.52
N GLU A 780 41.62 -20.89 -38.77
CA GLU A 780 42.84 -20.42 -39.42
C GLU A 780 42.85 -18.90 -39.58
N LEU A 781 41.74 -18.32 -40.04
CA LEU A 781 41.60 -16.88 -40.20
C LEU A 781 41.77 -16.14 -38.85
N LEU A 782 41.11 -16.63 -37.79
CA LEU A 782 41.18 -16.05 -36.46
C LEU A 782 42.58 -16.16 -35.84
N LYS A 783 43.32 -17.25 -36.13
CA LYS A 783 44.72 -17.41 -35.71
C LYS A 783 45.65 -16.40 -36.40
N MET A 784 45.36 -16.03 -37.64
CA MET A 784 46.18 -15.06 -38.41
C MET A 784 45.80 -13.60 -38.18
N ALA A 785 44.59 -13.33 -37.69
CA ALA A 785 44.13 -11.97 -37.44
C ALA A 785 44.85 -11.35 -36.23
N ASP A 786 45.58 -10.24 -36.40
CA ASP A 786 46.24 -9.51 -35.30
C ASP A 786 45.47 -8.26 -34.83
N SER A 787 44.31 -7.98 -35.43
CA SER A 787 43.47 -6.84 -35.04
C SER A 787 42.85 -7.05 -33.66
N VAL A 788 42.71 -5.95 -32.91
CA VAL A 788 41.97 -5.88 -31.64
C VAL A 788 40.55 -5.36 -31.86
N ASP A 789 40.29 -4.69 -32.98
CA ASP A 789 39.00 -4.12 -33.30
C ASP A 789 38.00 -5.21 -33.74
N PRO A 790 36.93 -5.48 -32.96
CA PRO A 790 35.95 -6.51 -33.28
C PRO A 790 35.23 -6.25 -34.60
N GLN A 791 35.02 -4.98 -34.99
CA GLN A 791 34.32 -4.64 -36.24
C GLN A 791 35.12 -5.07 -37.46
N LEU A 792 36.42 -4.75 -37.48
CA LEU A 792 37.33 -5.18 -38.55
C LEU A 792 37.38 -6.70 -38.66
N ILE A 793 37.37 -7.42 -37.53
CA ILE A 793 37.40 -8.89 -37.55
C ILE A 793 36.09 -9.45 -38.13
N ALA A 794 34.93 -8.89 -37.75
CA ALA A 794 33.64 -9.31 -38.29
C ALA A 794 33.57 -9.12 -39.81
N GLU A 795 34.02 -7.95 -40.30
CA GLU A 795 34.11 -7.65 -41.74
C GLU A 795 35.09 -8.55 -42.47
N MET A 796 36.23 -8.88 -41.87
CA MET A 796 37.20 -9.82 -42.45
C MET A 796 36.59 -11.21 -42.64
N ILE A 797 35.82 -11.71 -41.67
CA ILE A 797 35.17 -13.02 -41.73
C ILE A 797 34.10 -13.03 -42.83
N ILE A 798 33.21 -12.03 -42.86
CA ILE A 798 32.17 -11.93 -43.88
C ILE A 798 32.75 -11.79 -45.29
N ASN A 799 33.73 -10.90 -45.48
CA ASN A 799 34.34 -10.71 -46.80
C ASN A 799 35.04 -11.99 -47.28
N ARG A 800 35.63 -12.76 -46.36
CA ARG A 800 36.21 -14.05 -46.68
C ARG A 800 35.15 -15.09 -47.05
N ALA A 801 34.03 -15.15 -46.33
CA ALA A 801 32.90 -16.02 -46.67
C ALA A 801 32.32 -15.66 -48.05
N LEU A 802 32.05 -14.37 -48.32
CA LEU A 802 31.58 -13.89 -49.63
C LEU A 802 32.55 -14.20 -50.77
N SER A 803 33.86 -14.12 -50.52
CA SER A 803 34.87 -14.48 -51.52
C SER A 803 34.79 -15.95 -51.95
N ARG A 804 34.34 -16.84 -51.04
CA ARG A 804 34.12 -18.26 -51.33
C ARG A 804 32.80 -18.49 -52.07
N CYS A 805 31.79 -17.64 -51.86
CA CYS A 805 30.50 -17.67 -52.55
C CYS A 805 30.46 -16.84 -53.85
N GLN A 806 31.61 -16.51 -54.45
CA GLN A 806 31.70 -15.72 -55.69
C GLN A 806 30.96 -14.35 -55.61
N GLY A 807 30.88 -13.76 -54.42
CA GLY A 807 30.23 -12.47 -54.19
C GLY A 807 28.71 -12.48 -54.08
N LYS A 808 28.06 -13.66 -54.11
CA LYS A 808 26.62 -13.81 -53.81
C LYS A 808 26.41 -14.83 -52.69
N PRO A 809 25.86 -14.44 -51.54
CA PRO A 809 25.60 -15.37 -50.45
C PRO A 809 24.52 -16.41 -50.82
N ASN A 810 24.71 -17.66 -50.40
CA ASN A 810 23.72 -18.74 -50.59
C ASN A 810 22.58 -18.65 -49.56
N ASP A 811 22.92 -18.17 -48.35
CA ASP A 811 22.00 -17.89 -47.26
C ASP A 811 22.41 -16.60 -46.51
N ASP A 812 21.57 -16.13 -45.60
CA ASP A 812 21.84 -14.93 -44.81
C ASP A 812 23.10 -15.10 -43.93
N MET A 813 24.02 -14.14 -44.00
CA MET A 813 25.32 -14.20 -43.31
C MET A 813 25.39 -13.12 -42.23
N THR A 814 25.53 -13.53 -40.98
CA THR A 814 25.73 -12.63 -39.84
C THR A 814 26.93 -13.08 -39.01
N VAL A 815 27.80 -12.13 -38.65
CA VAL A 815 28.97 -12.36 -37.78
C VAL A 815 28.99 -11.30 -36.69
N ILE A 816 29.05 -11.74 -35.44
CA ILE A 816 29.16 -10.89 -34.26
C ILE A 816 30.49 -11.19 -33.57
N CYS A 817 31.32 -10.17 -33.42
CA CYS A 817 32.57 -10.23 -32.69
C CYS A 817 32.44 -9.43 -31.39
N CYS A 818 32.88 -10.00 -30.29
CA CYS A 818 32.87 -9.39 -28.97
C CYS A 818 34.26 -9.51 -28.35
N TYR A 819 34.88 -8.37 -28.07
CA TYR A 819 36.17 -8.27 -27.42
C TYR A 819 36.01 -7.86 -25.96
N LEU A 820 36.52 -8.68 -25.05
CA LEU A 820 36.42 -8.43 -23.61
C LEU A 820 37.69 -7.72 -23.12
N ASP A 821 37.56 -6.57 -22.45
CA ASP A 821 38.69 -5.85 -21.85
C ASP A 821 38.44 -5.51 -20.38
N LEU A 822 39.47 -5.06 -19.66
CA LEU A 822 39.33 -4.57 -18.29
C LEU A 822 38.76 -3.16 -18.28
N ASN A 823 37.80 -2.91 -17.38
CA ASN A 823 37.22 -1.60 -17.15
C ASN A 823 38.13 -0.74 -16.26
N LEU A 824 39.30 -0.39 -16.80
CA LEU A 824 40.24 0.54 -16.16
C LEU A 824 39.75 1.98 -16.41
N PRO A 825 39.73 2.86 -15.39
CA PRO A 825 39.45 4.26 -15.63
C PRO A 825 40.55 4.86 -16.50
N ASP A 826 40.16 5.54 -17.58
CA ASP A 826 41.05 6.38 -18.37
C ASP A 826 41.56 7.51 -17.46
N TYR A 827 42.69 7.30 -16.79
CA TYR A 827 43.43 8.38 -16.14
C TYR A 827 44.09 9.21 -17.25
N HIS A 828 43.34 10.17 -17.77
CA HIS A 828 43.85 11.29 -18.57
C HIS A 828 44.00 12.55 -17.71
#